data_AF-A0A1J5WHS5-F1
#
_entry.id   AF-A0A1J5WHS5-F1
#
_cell.length_a   1.000
_cell.length_b   1.000
_cell.length_c   1.000
_cell.angle_alpha   90.00
_cell.angle_beta   90.00
_cell.angle_gamma   90.00
#
_symmetry.space_group_name_H-M   'P 1'
#
loop_
_entity.id
_entity.type
_entity.pdbx_description
1 polymer ?
#
loop_
_entity_poly.entity_id
_entity_poly.type
_entity_poly.pdbx_seq_one_letter_code
_entity_poly.pdbx_strand_id
1 'polypeptide(L)'
;MDRRGIYVAPEHLEETTERRRWKQYGSSSTTQPRLVDSLVLTVAELSARPVLLDSETVVYLPTTGLSDTLFFRLLEKTTVVFGGTVSLFEHLDGKDCIREGMGVECREEVRLSPPAIKNTALFMENVARIPENSIWLGKVKNMRLERHAINLLPKLWLHENNMMEELCLNARFGEYVFSTLGEKYKNTQREKMKNLGLEQNAINFLQKLREENVMEMEVTVISGEDVSETLGAKDSSIWLGKMRKLRLERHAINLLPKLRLHEDNVMEEFHLDAGLEEYVFSILRAKEKSIWLGKVKNLRLERCAINLLPKLRLHEDSEIQELYLDTEFGEYVFSILGAEDNSIWLGKVKSLKLEHHAINLLPKLWLHEDSEMEELKLDAEFGEHVSEILGAGDRSIWLGKVRKLRLERYGISLLPKLRLHEDNAMEKFSLGVINRKHVSEILHREDRSIWLGKAKKMVLMDYAISLLPKLMLHEDNVVDELWLDALEEEYVSKILWAKDRSIWLGARVKTLRLGQHAVSILPKLKLHGDNVVDTLVIINVCRDMLQKHIFSHTIQTPGNTLKSLSSLDGDDTPGTTPADGGCCGWKIKQLKMDNSTVYALQGIRSDKSCVLDRFELTNPREEDTNRVFESDERVYLGKIKEAGLVVPPSIKAALIYTLVDEEGNNPIH
;
A
#
# COMPACT_ATOMS: atom_id res chain seq x y z
N MET A 1 -28.31 10.05 82.95
CA MET A 1 -27.08 9.67 83.66
C MET A 1 -26.05 9.40 82.59
N ASP A 2 -25.40 10.45 82.07
CA ASP A 2 -24.12 11.01 82.54
C ASP A 2 -22.97 9.99 82.41
N ARG A 3 -21.79 10.26 81.82
CA ARG A 3 -21.16 11.42 81.14
C ARG A 3 -19.72 10.99 80.74
N ARG A 4 -19.23 11.51 79.58
CA ARG A 4 -17.84 11.95 79.24
C ARG A 4 -16.71 10.89 79.22
N GLY A 5 -15.67 10.97 78.38
CA GLY A 5 -15.13 11.95 77.40
C GLY A 5 -13.83 11.33 76.80
N ILE A 6 -13.50 11.48 75.50
CA ILE A 6 -12.81 12.60 74.80
C ILE A 6 -11.24 12.55 74.84
N TYR A 7 -10.64 12.37 73.63
CA TYR A 7 -9.37 12.95 73.08
C TYR A 7 -7.98 12.45 73.59
N VAL A 8 -6.83 12.52 72.90
CA VAL A 8 -6.30 13.19 71.66
C VAL A 8 -5.15 12.32 71.06
N ALA A 9 -4.82 12.51 69.77
CA ALA A 9 -3.53 12.17 69.14
C ALA A 9 -2.32 12.93 69.75
N PRO A 10 -1.09 12.68 69.27
CA PRO A 10 -0.45 13.78 68.52
C PRO A 10 0.32 13.39 67.26
N GLU A 11 0.40 14.39 66.37
CA GLU A 11 1.25 14.53 65.19
C GLU A 11 2.71 14.88 65.52
N HIS A 12 3.54 14.89 64.46
CA HIS A 12 4.94 15.36 64.29
C HIS A 12 6.01 14.26 64.47
N LEU A 13 6.95 14.02 63.54
CA LEU A 13 7.85 14.96 62.87
C LEU A 13 8.54 14.27 61.67
N GLU A 14 9.01 15.10 60.73
CA GLU A 14 9.76 14.80 59.53
C GLU A 14 11.19 14.25 59.76
N GLU A 15 11.77 13.73 58.67
CA GLU A 15 13.20 13.64 58.33
C GLU A 15 14.15 12.80 59.21
N THR A 16 14.75 11.76 58.64
CA THR A 16 16.18 11.77 58.25
C THR A 16 16.66 10.47 57.61
N THR A 17 17.68 10.65 56.80
CA THR A 17 18.33 9.79 55.81
C THR A 17 19.44 8.90 56.42
N GLU A 18 19.79 7.83 55.69
CA GLU A 18 21.12 7.17 55.59
C GLU A 18 21.60 6.05 56.56
N ARG A 19 21.81 4.88 55.94
CA ARG A 19 23.05 4.04 55.86
C ARG A 19 23.62 3.27 57.07
N ARG A 20 23.70 1.94 56.83
CA ARG A 20 24.85 1.01 57.00
C ARG A 20 25.45 0.78 58.40
N ARG A 21 25.34 -0.47 58.92
CA ARG A 21 26.39 -1.53 58.93
C ARG A 21 26.09 -2.61 59.98
N TRP A 22 26.27 -3.88 59.59
CA TRP A 22 26.23 -5.06 60.45
C TRP A 22 27.54 -5.27 61.25
N LYS A 23 27.39 -5.98 62.39
CA LYS A 23 28.33 -6.73 63.27
C LYS A 23 28.42 -6.13 64.68
N GLN A 24 28.38 -6.84 65.82
CA GLN A 24 28.17 -8.25 66.20
C GLN A 24 28.11 -8.31 67.75
N TYR A 25 27.42 -9.31 68.32
CA TYR A 25 27.39 -9.81 69.72
C TYR A 25 26.39 -9.26 70.76
N GLY A 26 25.64 -10.20 71.38
CA GLY A 26 25.30 -10.16 72.82
C GLY A 26 23.82 -10.17 73.21
N SER A 27 23.22 -11.37 73.22
CA SER A 27 22.03 -11.83 73.99
C SER A 27 21.14 -10.83 74.76
N SER A 28 19.84 -10.77 74.40
CA SER A 28 18.73 -11.11 75.31
C SER A 28 17.38 -11.00 74.59
N SER A 29 16.59 -12.08 74.65
CA SER A 29 15.14 -12.19 74.42
C SER A 29 14.44 -11.07 73.65
N THR A 30 14.24 -11.26 72.36
CA THR A 30 13.16 -10.60 71.60
C THR A 30 12.70 -11.55 70.50
N THR A 31 11.39 -11.80 70.51
CA THR A 31 10.66 -12.68 69.59
C THR A 31 10.94 -12.29 68.15
N GLN A 32 11.49 -13.21 67.35
CA GLN A 32 11.72 -13.02 65.92
C GLN A 32 10.40 -12.70 65.20
N PRO A 33 10.38 -11.77 64.23
CA PRO A 33 9.31 -11.72 63.24
C PRO A 33 9.44 -12.98 62.37
N ARG A 34 8.39 -13.80 62.32
CA ARG A 34 8.32 -14.93 61.39
C ARG A 34 8.32 -14.39 59.97
N LEU A 35 9.33 -14.78 59.19
CA LEU A 35 9.27 -14.81 57.73
C LEU A 35 8.17 -15.81 57.34
N VAL A 36 7.24 -15.36 56.49
CA VAL A 36 6.19 -16.21 55.93
C VAL A 36 6.61 -16.50 54.49
N ASP A 37 7.21 -17.68 54.29
CA ASP A 37 7.72 -18.19 53.00
C ASP A 37 6.61 -18.78 52.11
N SER A 38 5.37 -18.31 52.21
CA SER A 38 4.25 -18.89 51.45
C SER A 38 3.05 -17.97 51.45
N LEU A 39 2.44 -17.80 50.28
CA LEU A 39 1.17 -17.10 50.11
C LEU A 39 0.05 -17.99 50.70
N VAL A 40 -0.09 -17.98 52.02
CA VAL A 40 -1.19 -18.64 52.72
C VAL A 40 -2.33 -17.64 52.80
N LEU A 41 -3.42 -17.89 52.07
CA LEU A 41 -4.73 -17.34 52.39
C LEU A 41 -5.04 -17.72 53.84
N THR A 42 -4.77 -16.84 54.80
CA THR A 42 -5.09 -17.08 56.21
C THR A 42 -6.59 -16.89 56.42
N VAL A 43 -7.36 -17.87 55.94
CA VAL A 43 -8.68 -18.18 56.49
C VAL A 43 -8.42 -19.28 57.53
N ALA A 44 -8.76 -19.01 58.78
CA ALA A 44 -8.27 -19.78 59.93
C ALA A 44 -8.65 -21.28 59.92
N GLU A 45 -9.58 -21.75 59.09
CA GLU A 45 -9.95 -23.17 59.04
C GLU A 45 -10.54 -23.55 57.66
N LEU A 46 -9.77 -24.12 56.73
CA LEU A 46 -10.38 -24.93 55.66
C LEU A 46 -9.54 -26.16 55.28
N SER A 47 -10.14 -27.32 55.54
CA SER A 47 -9.96 -28.58 54.79
C SER A 47 -10.05 -28.34 53.28
N ALA A 48 -9.38 -29.17 52.47
CA ALA A 48 -9.26 -29.17 50.99
C ALA A 48 -10.56 -28.98 50.15
N ARG A 49 -11.31 -27.90 50.38
CA ARG A 49 -12.50 -27.48 49.66
C ARG A 49 -12.20 -26.15 48.95
N PRO A 50 -12.74 -25.92 47.74
CA PRO A 50 -12.59 -24.65 47.03
C PRO A 50 -13.10 -23.49 47.90
N VAL A 51 -12.27 -22.45 48.04
CA VAL A 51 -12.64 -21.19 48.71
C VAL A 51 -13.11 -20.21 47.65
N LEU A 52 -14.30 -19.63 47.84
CA LEU A 52 -14.78 -18.56 46.97
C LEU A 52 -14.19 -17.24 47.45
N LEU A 53 -13.47 -16.54 46.57
CA LEU A 53 -12.97 -15.20 46.83
C LEU A 53 -14.01 -14.17 46.39
N ASP A 54 -14.30 -13.22 47.26
CA ASP A 54 -15.27 -12.15 47.05
C ASP A 54 -14.74 -10.78 47.50
N SER A 55 -15.58 -9.75 47.40
CA SER A 55 -15.18 -8.37 47.68
C SER A 55 -14.83 -8.11 49.14
N GLU A 56 -15.31 -8.95 50.07
CA GLU A 56 -15.00 -8.88 51.50
C GLU A 56 -13.66 -9.54 51.82
N THR A 57 -13.15 -10.35 50.89
CA THR A 57 -11.86 -11.02 51.02
C THR A 57 -10.72 -10.02 50.82
N VAL A 58 -9.82 -9.91 51.81
CA VAL A 58 -8.58 -9.13 51.71
C VAL A 58 -7.42 -10.03 51.31
N VAL A 59 -6.76 -9.72 50.20
CA VAL A 59 -5.62 -10.46 49.67
C VAL A 59 -4.36 -9.63 49.83
N TYR A 60 -3.43 -10.13 50.65
CA TYR A 60 -2.12 -9.53 50.83
C TYR A 60 -1.12 -10.12 49.83
N LEU A 61 -0.50 -9.26 49.02
CA LEU A 61 0.51 -9.64 48.03
C LEU A 61 1.91 -9.24 48.50
N PRO A 62 2.70 -10.16 49.10
CA PRO A 62 4.12 -9.93 49.33
C PRO A 62 4.87 -9.94 47.98
N THR A 63 6.20 -9.86 48.00
CA THR A 63 6.99 -10.00 46.77
C THR A 63 6.76 -11.36 46.11
N THR A 64 5.99 -11.38 45.02
CA THR A 64 5.40 -12.61 44.45
C THR A 64 5.32 -12.53 42.93
N GLY A 65 5.52 -13.64 42.22
CA GLY A 65 5.17 -13.76 40.80
C GLY A 65 3.70 -14.17 40.62
N LEU A 66 2.93 -13.43 39.82
CA LEU A 66 1.54 -13.75 39.51
C LEU A 66 1.29 -13.80 38.00
N SER A 67 0.46 -14.74 37.54
CA SER A 67 -0.08 -14.67 36.19
C SER A 67 -0.96 -13.42 36.04
N ASP A 68 -0.94 -12.78 34.88
CA ASP A 68 -1.78 -11.64 34.49
C ASP A 68 -3.27 -11.92 34.75
N THR A 69 -3.74 -13.11 34.40
CA THR A 69 -5.13 -13.53 34.58
C THR A 69 -5.51 -13.58 36.05
N LEU A 70 -4.67 -14.20 36.90
CA LEU A 70 -4.91 -14.22 38.35
C LEU A 70 -4.84 -12.80 38.92
N PHE A 71 -3.85 -12.00 38.51
CA PHE A 71 -3.69 -10.63 38.95
C PHE A 71 -4.95 -9.79 38.68
N PHE A 72 -5.47 -9.80 37.45
CA PHE A 72 -6.70 -9.09 37.11
C PHE A 72 -7.93 -9.61 37.85
N ARG A 73 -8.02 -10.94 38.07
CA ARG A 73 -9.12 -11.53 38.86
C ARG A 73 -9.09 -11.10 40.32
N LEU A 74 -7.92 -11.00 40.93
CA LEU A 74 -7.77 -10.51 42.30
C LEU A 74 -8.19 -9.05 42.40
N LEU A 75 -7.73 -8.20 41.48
CA LEU A 75 -8.13 -6.79 41.43
C LEU A 75 -9.64 -6.62 41.20
N GLU A 76 -10.27 -7.49 40.41
CA GLU A 76 -11.71 -7.44 40.12
C GLU A 76 -12.56 -7.93 41.30
N LYS A 77 -12.12 -8.97 42.00
CA LYS A 77 -12.98 -9.74 42.93
C LYS A 77 -12.71 -9.48 44.39
N THR A 78 -11.52 -9.04 44.77
CA THR A 78 -11.08 -8.96 46.17
C THR A 78 -10.55 -7.58 46.53
N THR A 79 -10.34 -7.30 47.81
CA THR A 79 -9.56 -6.13 48.25
C THR A 79 -8.08 -6.50 48.27
N VAL A 80 -7.26 -5.86 47.44
CA VAL A 80 -5.84 -6.20 47.29
C VAL A 80 -4.95 -5.21 48.04
N VAL A 81 -4.04 -5.73 48.87
CA VAL A 81 -3.04 -4.94 49.61
C VAL A 81 -1.64 -5.37 49.20
N PHE A 82 -0.85 -4.45 48.65
CA PHE A 82 0.53 -4.71 48.25
C PHE A 82 1.47 -4.61 49.45
N GLY A 83 2.18 -5.69 49.73
CA GLY A 83 3.25 -5.79 50.72
C GLY A 83 4.67 -5.75 50.15
N GLY A 84 4.80 -5.88 48.82
CA GLY A 84 6.09 -5.90 48.11
C GLY A 84 5.92 -5.71 46.60
N THR A 85 6.86 -6.24 45.82
CA THR A 85 6.86 -6.15 44.35
C THR A 85 6.16 -7.35 43.73
N VAL A 86 5.18 -7.12 42.85
CA VAL A 86 4.51 -8.19 42.10
C VAL A 86 5.15 -8.31 40.73
N SER A 87 5.65 -9.49 40.37
CA SER A 87 6.12 -9.77 39.01
C SER A 87 5.00 -10.39 38.17
N LEU A 88 4.65 -9.80 37.03
CA LEU A 88 3.59 -10.37 36.17
C LEU A 88 4.15 -11.33 35.13
N PHE A 89 3.49 -12.49 34.97
CA PHE A 89 3.73 -13.42 33.87
C PHE A 89 2.43 -13.79 33.13
N GLU A 90 2.54 -14.44 31.98
CA GLU A 90 1.44 -14.74 31.06
C GLU A 90 0.79 -16.02 31.55
N HIS A 91 -0.53 -16.00 31.64
CA HIS A 91 -1.25 -17.21 31.96
C HIS A 91 -1.14 -18.22 30.80
N LEU A 92 -0.68 -19.42 31.13
CA LEU A 92 -0.68 -20.56 30.21
C LEU A 92 -1.63 -21.61 30.78
N ASP A 93 -2.59 -22.05 29.97
CA ASP A 93 -3.59 -23.03 30.39
C ASP A 93 -2.93 -24.27 31.01
N GLY A 94 -3.38 -24.63 32.22
CA GLY A 94 -2.87 -25.78 32.96
C GLY A 94 -1.54 -25.56 33.71
N LYS A 95 -1.00 -24.34 33.76
CA LYS A 95 0.18 -24.00 34.57
C LYS A 95 -0.19 -23.23 35.85
N ASP A 96 0.73 -23.27 36.82
CA ASP A 96 0.59 -22.55 38.09
C ASP A 96 0.55 -21.03 37.88
N CYS A 97 -0.44 -20.40 38.52
CA CYS A 97 -0.68 -18.95 38.44
C CYS A 97 0.16 -18.13 39.44
N ILE A 98 0.91 -18.79 40.33
CA ILE A 98 1.74 -18.17 41.37
C ILE A 98 3.15 -18.77 41.26
N ARG A 99 4.17 -17.93 41.29
CA ARG A 99 5.58 -18.33 41.30
C ARG A 99 6.31 -17.68 42.47
N GLU A 100 7.22 -18.42 43.08
CA GLU A 100 8.06 -17.93 44.18
C GLU A 100 9.29 -17.20 43.62
N GLY A 101 9.52 -15.96 44.08
CA GLY A 101 10.69 -15.15 43.69
C GLY A 101 10.56 -14.33 42.40
N MET A 102 11.52 -13.40 42.19
CA MET A 102 11.65 -12.51 41.02
C MET A 102 12.28 -13.23 39.81
N GLY A 103 11.81 -14.43 39.50
CA GLY A 103 12.40 -15.37 38.53
C GLY A 103 12.05 -15.09 37.06
N VAL A 104 12.77 -14.12 36.47
CA VAL A 104 13.34 -14.09 35.10
C VAL A 104 12.59 -14.81 33.97
N GLU A 105 11.59 -14.16 33.40
CA GLU A 105 11.33 -14.27 31.96
C GLU A 105 11.32 -12.84 31.40
N CYS A 106 12.40 -12.45 30.72
CA CYS A 106 12.38 -11.24 29.90
C CYS A 106 11.38 -11.48 28.77
N ARG A 107 10.35 -10.65 28.70
CA ARG A 107 9.28 -10.80 27.72
C ARG A 107 9.59 -9.91 26.53
N GLU A 108 9.60 -10.49 25.34
CA GLU A 108 9.59 -9.64 24.16
C GLU A 108 8.24 -8.91 24.08
N GLU A 109 7.11 -9.59 24.29
CA GLU A 109 5.78 -8.95 24.24
C GLU A 109 5.01 -9.07 25.57
N VAL A 110 4.36 -7.98 25.98
CA VAL A 110 3.44 -7.91 27.11
C VAL A 110 2.11 -7.35 26.63
N ARG A 111 1.03 -8.11 26.77
CA ARG A 111 -0.33 -7.66 26.49
C ARG A 111 -1.15 -7.74 27.77
N LEU A 112 -1.47 -6.59 28.34
CA LEU A 112 -2.32 -6.49 29.51
C LEU A 112 -3.71 -6.03 29.07
N SER A 113 -4.60 -7.01 28.89
CA SER A 113 -6.01 -6.79 28.61
C SER A 113 -6.81 -7.44 29.73
N PRO A 114 -7.46 -6.67 30.61
CA PRO A 114 -8.32 -7.25 31.63
C PRO A 114 -9.47 -7.99 30.93
N PRO A 115 -9.88 -9.18 31.42
CA PRO A 115 -11.16 -9.75 31.01
C PRO A 115 -12.28 -8.75 31.33
N ALA A 116 -13.46 -8.89 30.71
CA ALA A 116 -14.60 -8.00 30.92
C ALA A 116 -14.86 -7.81 32.43
N ILE A 117 -14.46 -6.66 32.96
CA ILE A 117 -14.48 -6.35 34.39
C ILE A 117 -15.94 -6.13 34.77
N LYS A 118 -16.49 -7.00 35.63
CA LYS A 118 -17.87 -6.85 36.11
C LYS A 118 -17.97 -5.81 37.24
N ASN A 119 -16.94 -5.69 38.06
CA ASN A 119 -16.89 -4.76 39.18
C ASN A 119 -15.79 -3.71 38.98
N THR A 120 -16.10 -2.69 38.19
CA THR A 120 -15.18 -1.61 37.84
C THR A 120 -14.78 -0.77 39.06
N ALA A 121 -15.69 -0.54 40.01
CA ALA A 121 -15.42 0.28 41.18
C ALA A 121 -14.32 -0.33 42.07
N LEU A 122 -14.45 -1.62 42.42
CA LEU A 122 -13.46 -2.32 43.22
C LEU A 122 -12.11 -2.44 42.51
N PHE A 123 -12.14 -2.72 41.21
CA PHE A 123 -10.93 -2.74 40.40
C PHE A 123 -10.17 -1.42 40.48
N MET A 124 -10.86 -0.30 40.26
CA MET A 124 -10.26 1.03 40.28
C MET A 124 -9.77 1.43 41.68
N GLU A 125 -10.51 1.09 42.73
CA GLU A 125 -10.09 1.29 44.13
C GLU A 125 -8.78 0.54 44.44
N ASN A 126 -8.69 -0.72 44.00
CA ASN A 126 -7.46 -1.49 44.13
C ASN A 126 -6.31 -0.85 43.35
N VAL A 127 -6.50 -0.50 42.06
CA VAL A 127 -5.46 0.15 41.23
C VAL A 127 -4.96 1.46 41.86
N ALA A 128 -5.85 2.26 42.46
CA ALA A 128 -5.47 3.49 43.15
C ALA A 128 -4.56 3.23 44.36
N ARG A 129 -4.78 2.12 45.09
CA ARG A 129 -3.97 1.68 46.25
C ARG A 129 -2.61 1.10 45.87
N ILE A 130 -2.44 0.61 44.63
CA ILE A 130 -1.17 0.03 44.18
C ILE A 130 -0.07 1.13 44.24
N PRO A 131 1.08 0.87 44.88
CA PRO A 131 2.22 1.80 44.85
C PRO A 131 2.81 1.97 43.44
N GLU A 132 3.41 3.12 43.15
CA GLU A 132 4.16 3.31 41.90
C GLU A 132 5.36 2.35 41.83
N ASN A 133 5.72 1.93 40.61
CA ASN A 133 6.80 0.96 40.36
C ASN A 133 6.73 -0.35 41.16
N SER A 134 5.55 -0.79 41.58
CA SER A 134 5.40 -2.02 42.36
C SER A 134 5.10 -3.26 41.52
N ILE A 135 4.84 -3.10 40.22
CA ILE A 135 4.55 -4.19 39.28
C ILE A 135 5.75 -4.37 38.34
N TRP A 136 6.59 -5.37 38.59
CA TRP A 136 7.76 -5.66 37.78
C TRP A 136 7.41 -6.44 36.51
N LEU A 137 7.83 -5.92 35.35
CA LEU A 137 7.68 -6.58 34.04
C LEU A 137 9.02 -6.98 33.39
N GLY A 138 10.14 -6.56 33.96
CA GLY A 138 11.47 -6.85 33.40
C GLY A 138 11.78 -6.03 32.15
N LYS A 139 12.46 -6.65 31.18
CA LYS A 139 12.68 -6.07 29.84
C LYS A 139 11.47 -6.41 28.97
N VAL A 140 10.90 -5.40 28.33
CA VAL A 140 9.71 -5.48 27.48
C VAL A 140 9.98 -4.76 26.17
N LYS A 141 9.89 -5.49 25.06
CA LYS A 141 10.08 -4.96 23.71
C LYS A 141 8.78 -4.33 23.19
N ASN A 142 7.66 -5.03 23.32
CA ASN A 142 6.33 -4.56 22.89
C ASN A 142 5.34 -4.61 24.07
N MET A 143 4.61 -3.53 24.31
CA MET A 143 3.62 -3.44 25.36
C MET A 143 2.27 -2.97 24.82
N ARG A 144 1.19 -3.69 25.14
CA ARG A 144 -0.18 -3.27 24.84
C ARG A 144 -1.01 -3.23 26.12
N LEU A 145 -1.56 -2.05 26.44
CA LEU A 145 -2.49 -1.86 27.55
C LEU A 145 -3.87 -1.51 27.02
N GLU A 146 -4.87 -2.32 27.39
CA GLU A 146 -6.24 -2.14 26.92
C GLU A 146 -7.18 -1.79 28.08
N ARG A 147 -8.18 -0.95 27.79
CA ARG A 147 -9.27 -0.60 28.72
C ARG A 147 -8.69 -0.07 30.03
N HIS A 148 -9.16 -0.60 31.16
CA HIS A 148 -8.73 -0.18 32.49
C HIS A 148 -7.26 -0.52 32.81
N ALA A 149 -6.58 -1.40 32.05
CA ALA A 149 -5.17 -1.73 32.29
C ALA A 149 -4.23 -0.54 32.04
N ILE A 150 -4.66 0.47 31.28
CA ILE A 150 -3.88 1.70 31.08
C ILE A 150 -3.58 2.41 32.39
N ASN A 151 -4.48 2.31 33.38
CA ASN A 151 -4.25 2.90 34.72
C ASN A 151 -3.14 2.20 35.51
N LEU A 152 -2.69 1.02 35.08
CA LEU A 152 -1.56 0.35 35.67
C LEU A 152 -0.24 0.96 35.20
N LEU A 153 -0.21 1.75 34.12
CA LEU A 153 1.03 2.28 33.53
C LEU A 153 1.98 2.94 34.56
N PRO A 154 1.54 3.79 35.52
CA PRO A 154 2.42 4.36 36.56
C PRO A 154 2.85 3.37 37.64
N LYS A 155 2.20 2.21 37.70
CA LYS A 155 2.46 1.13 38.65
C LYS A 155 3.48 0.14 38.08
N LEU A 156 3.65 0.12 36.75
CA LEU A 156 4.60 -0.74 36.07
C LEU A 156 6.03 -0.28 36.30
N TRP A 157 6.90 -1.25 36.55
CA TRP A 157 8.34 -1.09 36.71
C TRP A 157 9.04 -1.96 35.68
N LEU A 158 9.80 -1.29 34.81
CA LEU A 158 10.61 -1.90 33.77
C LEU A 158 12.08 -1.83 34.15
N HIS A 159 12.88 -2.70 33.54
CA HIS A 159 14.32 -2.75 33.76
C HIS A 159 14.99 -1.44 33.28
N GLU A 160 15.97 -0.91 34.02
CA GLU A 160 16.61 0.41 33.73
C GLU A 160 17.17 0.54 32.30
N ASN A 161 17.65 -0.57 31.74
CA ASN A 161 18.15 -0.66 30.35
C ASN A 161 17.10 -1.15 29.34
N ASN A 162 15.80 -0.96 29.62
CA ASN A 162 14.75 -1.34 28.69
C ASN A 162 14.73 -0.42 27.47
N MET A 163 14.68 -1.00 26.28
CA MET A 163 14.59 -0.29 25.01
C MET A 163 13.30 -0.72 24.34
N MET A 164 12.18 -0.10 24.74
CA MET A 164 10.86 -0.46 24.24
C MET A 164 10.73 -0.09 22.76
N GLU A 165 10.33 -1.06 21.94
CA GLU A 165 10.05 -0.83 20.53
C GLU A 165 8.63 -0.32 20.33
N GLU A 166 7.63 -0.86 21.03
CA GLU A 166 6.24 -0.47 20.83
C GLU A 166 5.48 -0.33 22.16
N LEU A 167 4.74 0.78 22.32
CA LEU A 167 3.69 0.93 23.33
C LEU A 167 2.36 1.24 22.64
N CYS A 168 1.36 0.39 22.84
CA CYS A 168 -0.01 0.61 22.39
C CYS A 168 -0.94 0.81 23.60
N LEU A 169 -1.62 1.95 23.66
CA LEU A 169 -2.61 2.27 24.68
C LEU A 169 -3.99 2.42 24.04
N ASN A 170 -4.95 1.56 24.40
CA ASN A 170 -6.33 1.63 23.91
C ASN A 170 -7.35 1.86 25.04
N ALA A 171 -7.95 3.05 25.09
CA ALA A 171 -8.96 3.42 26.07
C ALA A 171 -10.28 3.82 25.41
N ARG A 172 -11.13 2.83 25.14
CA ARG A 172 -12.42 3.04 24.45
C ARG A 172 -13.37 4.06 25.13
N PHE A 173 -13.36 4.19 26.45
CA PHE A 173 -14.23 5.10 27.20
C PHE A 173 -13.43 5.94 28.19
N GLY A 174 -13.82 7.21 28.41
CA GLY A 174 -13.11 8.14 29.29
C GLY A 174 -13.04 7.66 30.75
N GLU A 175 -14.04 6.91 31.21
CA GLU A 175 -14.03 6.23 32.53
C GLU A 175 -12.87 5.24 32.71
N TYR A 176 -12.22 4.82 31.62
CA TYR A 176 -11.07 3.90 31.66
C TYR A 176 -9.75 4.62 31.91
N VAL A 177 -9.71 5.95 31.83
CA VAL A 177 -8.49 6.74 32.02
C VAL A 177 -8.69 7.64 33.23
N PHE A 178 -8.06 7.30 34.34
CA PHE A 178 -8.17 8.11 35.55
C PHE A 178 -7.41 9.44 35.39
N SER A 179 -8.04 10.56 35.75
CA SER A 179 -7.48 11.92 35.60
C SER A 179 -6.12 12.11 36.28
N THR A 180 -5.81 11.33 37.33
CA THR A 180 -4.53 11.39 38.06
C THR A 180 -3.39 10.59 37.46
N LEU A 181 -3.54 9.93 36.30
CA LEU A 181 -2.41 9.41 35.52
C LEU A 181 -1.37 10.52 35.22
N GLY A 182 -1.79 11.79 35.27
CA GLY A 182 -1.03 12.95 34.81
C GLY A 182 0.04 13.57 35.68
N GLU A 183 -0.06 13.48 37.01
CA GLU A 183 0.98 14.07 37.88
C GLU A 183 2.07 13.06 38.23
N LYS A 184 1.72 11.77 38.27
CA LYS A 184 2.57 10.70 38.81
C LYS A 184 3.53 10.07 37.81
N TYR A 185 3.21 10.07 36.50
CA TYR A 185 4.12 9.52 35.47
C TYR A 185 5.26 10.48 35.09
N LYS A 186 5.22 11.76 35.54
CA LYS A 186 6.25 12.77 35.25
C LYS A 186 7.67 12.40 35.74
N ASN A 187 7.77 11.46 36.68
CA ASN A 187 8.99 11.22 37.45
C ASN A 187 9.71 9.89 37.15
N THR A 188 9.17 8.99 36.31
CA THR A 188 9.44 7.57 36.58
C THR A 188 10.17 6.75 35.51
N GLN A 189 10.32 7.18 34.25
CA GLN A 189 11.10 6.39 33.27
C GLN A 189 11.77 7.27 32.19
N ARG A 190 13.10 7.14 32.04
CA ARG A 190 13.91 7.70 30.93
C ARG A 190 13.95 6.74 29.73
N GLU A 191 12.81 6.18 29.37
CA GLU A 191 12.77 5.16 28.33
C GLU A 191 12.69 5.77 26.93
N LYS A 192 13.61 5.35 26.06
CA LYS A 192 13.53 5.63 24.62
C LYS A 192 12.55 4.64 24.01
N MET A 193 11.49 5.13 23.38
CA MET A 193 10.46 4.34 22.73
C MET A 193 10.55 4.53 21.22
N LYS A 194 10.46 3.45 20.43
CA LYS A 194 10.45 3.62 18.97
C LYS A 194 9.04 4.04 18.52
N ASN A 195 8.01 3.28 18.90
CA ASN A 195 6.66 3.38 18.36
C ASN A 195 5.62 3.59 19.46
N LEU A 196 4.70 4.53 19.26
CA LEU A 196 3.59 4.83 20.16
C LEU A 196 2.25 4.77 19.42
N GLY A 197 1.41 3.80 19.77
CA GLY A 197 0.01 3.69 19.33
C GLY A 197 -0.94 4.20 20.40
N LEU A 198 -1.77 5.19 20.09
CA LEU A 198 -2.79 5.72 21.01
C LEU A 198 -4.18 5.63 20.39
N GLU A 199 -5.08 4.98 21.09
CA GLU A 199 -6.47 4.84 20.67
C GLU A 199 -7.44 5.49 21.68
N GLN A 200 -8.37 6.29 21.14
CA GLN A 200 -9.45 6.96 21.88
C GLN A 200 -8.94 7.82 23.05
N ASN A 201 -9.38 7.57 24.29
CA ASN A 201 -9.07 8.40 25.46
C ASN A 201 -7.60 8.35 25.89
N ALA A 202 -6.79 7.48 25.27
CA ALA A 202 -5.36 7.38 25.56
C ALA A 202 -4.56 8.63 25.11
N ILE A 203 -5.14 9.50 24.29
CA ILE A 203 -4.46 10.72 23.79
C ILE A 203 -4.06 11.71 24.88
N ASN A 204 -4.72 11.69 26.03
CA ASN A 204 -4.34 12.50 27.20
C ASN A 204 -2.92 12.14 27.72
N PHE A 205 -2.33 11.03 27.22
CA PHE A 205 -0.93 10.69 27.43
C PHE A 205 0.05 11.61 26.68
N LEU A 206 -0.34 12.17 25.53
CA LEU A 206 0.53 12.99 24.67
C LEU A 206 1.08 14.23 25.38
N GLN A 207 0.27 14.91 26.20
CA GLN A 207 0.69 16.09 26.96
C GLN A 207 1.80 15.80 27.99
N LYS A 208 2.06 14.52 28.27
CA LYS A 208 2.93 14.06 29.35
C LYS A 208 4.19 13.36 28.83
N LEU A 209 4.31 13.18 27.51
CA LEU A 209 5.54 12.71 26.88
C LEU A 209 6.65 13.76 27.07
N ARG A 210 7.84 13.31 27.47
CA ARG A 210 9.05 14.14 27.44
C ARG A 210 9.63 14.18 26.04
N GLU A 211 10.30 15.30 25.77
CA GLU A 211 11.07 15.60 24.57
C GLU A 211 11.99 14.41 24.21
N GLU A 212 12.00 13.99 22.93
CA GLU A 212 12.94 13.04 22.30
C GLU A 212 12.69 11.52 22.45
N ASN A 213 11.57 11.08 23.02
CA ASN A 213 11.36 9.67 23.32
C ASN A 213 10.56 8.85 22.30
N VAL A 214 10.02 9.42 21.22
CA VAL A 214 9.17 8.70 20.25
C VAL A 214 9.67 8.96 18.84
N MET A 215 9.96 7.90 18.08
CA MET A 215 10.36 8.02 16.67
C MET A 215 9.16 7.86 15.73
N GLU A 216 8.18 7.06 16.09
CA GLU A 216 6.97 6.77 15.30
C GLU A 216 5.73 6.89 16.18
N MET A 217 4.69 7.52 15.66
CA MET A 217 3.45 7.70 16.40
C MET A 217 2.24 7.45 15.50
N GLU A 218 1.30 6.68 16.00
CA GLU A 218 0.00 6.42 15.38
C GLU A 218 -1.11 6.74 16.41
N VAL A 219 -2.06 7.58 16.02
CA VAL A 219 -3.15 8.00 16.90
C VAL A 219 -4.48 7.90 16.18
N THR A 220 -5.43 7.14 16.74
CA THR A 220 -6.78 6.96 16.21
C THR A 220 -7.82 7.29 17.26
N VAL A 221 -8.63 8.33 17.03
CA VAL A 221 -9.65 8.77 18.00
C VAL A 221 -11.05 8.75 17.39
N ILE A 222 -11.96 8.01 18.01
CA ILE A 222 -13.33 7.80 17.51
C ILE A 222 -14.29 8.89 18.01
N SER A 223 -14.09 9.42 19.22
CA SER A 223 -14.96 10.45 19.80
C SER A 223 -14.27 11.81 19.87
N GLY A 224 -14.95 12.87 19.44
CA GLY A 224 -14.44 14.24 19.50
C GLY A 224 -14.31 14.78 20.93
N GLU A 225 -15.08 14.24 21.89
CA GLU A 225 -15.00 14.62 23.32
C GLU A 225 -13.61 14.35 23.88
N ASP A 226 -13.03 13.19 23.57
CA ASP A 226 -11.69 12.77 23.99
C ASP A 226 -10.61 13.81 23.57
N VAL A 227 -10.76 14.40 22.38
CA VAL A 227 -9.81 15.39 21.84
C VAL A 227 -10.03 16.77 22.44
N SER A 228 -11.27 17.11 22.80
CA SER A 228 -11.63 18.42 23.35
C SER A 228 -10.91 18.71 24.67
N GLU A 229 -10.71 17.70 25.52
CA GLU A 229 -9.93 17.82 26.76
C GLU A 229 -8.45 18.14 26.47
N THR A 230 -7.84 17.42 25.52
CA THR A 230 -6.46 17.65 25.08
C THR A 230 -6.32 19.03 24.41
N LEU A 231 -7.35 19.49 23.70
CA LEU A 231 -7.40 20.81 23.08
C LEU A 231 -7.66 21.96 24.07
N GLY A 232 -8.41 21.72 25.13
CA GLY A 232 -8.82 22.71 26.14
C GLY A 232 -7.70 23.20 27.06
N ALA A 233 -6.59 22.47 27.15
CA ALA A 233 -5.40 22.92 27.88
C ALA A 233 -4.80 24.16 27.18
N LYS A 234 -4.95 25.34 27.80
CA LYS A 234 -4.37 26.62 27.35
C LYS A 234 -2.87 26.46 27.03
N ASP A 235 -2.47 26.90 25.85
CA ASP A 235 -1.09 27.13 25.40
C ASP A 235 -0.08 25.96 25.45
N SER A 236 -0.54 24.72 25.61
CA SER A 236 0.34 23.55 25.57
C SER A 236 0.49 23.01 24.15
N SER A 237 1.45 23.55 23.40
CA SER A 237 1.97 22.85 22.21
C SER A 237 2.64 21.53 22.64
N ILE A 238 2.36 20.45 21.92
CA ILE A 238 2.94 19.13 22.16
C ILE A 238 4.23 19.05 21.35
N TRP A 239 5.38 19.11 22.02
CA TRP A 239 6.67 18.95 21.36
C TRP A 239 6.97 17.46 21.14
N LEU A 240 7.06 17.06 19.88
CA LEU A 240 7.40 15.68 19.48
C LEU A 240 8.90 15.52 19.15
N GLY A 241 9.64 16.61 18.97
CA GLY A 241 11.05 16.56 18.56
C GLY A 241 11.20 16.05 17.12
N LYS A 242 12.09 15.08 16.90
CA LYS A 242 12.36 14.47 15.59
C LYS A 242 11.54 13.18 15.44
N MET A 243 10.64 13.17 14.46
CA MET A 243 9.73 12.06 14.17
C MET A 243 10.06 11.44 12.82
N ARG A 244 10.22 10.12 12.81
CA ARG A 244 10.32 9.29 11.60
C ARG A 244 8.96 9.04 10.95
N LYS A 245 7.92 8.74 11.75
CA LYS A 245 6.57 8.48 11.23
C LYS A 245 5.47 9.12 12.08
N LEU A 246 4.46 9.68 11.44
CA LEU A 246 3.28 10.24 12.12
C LEU A 246 2.01 9.89 11.35
N ARG A 247 1.13 9.11 11.98
CA ARG A 247 -0.20 8.78 11.48
C ARG A 247 -1.28 9.29 12.42
N LEU A 248 -2.21 10.09 11.89
CA LEU A 248 -3.37 10.58 12.65
C LEU A 248 -4.64 10.21 11.90
N GLU A 249 -5.56 9.54 12.60
CA GLU A 249 -6.83 9.13 12.03
C GLU A 249 -8.02 9.74 12.79
N ARG A 250 -9.08 10.04 12.04
CA ARG A 250 -10.37 10.51 12.56
C ARG A 250 -10.18 11.78 13.40
N HIS A 251 -10.76 11.87 14.61
CA HIS A 251 -10.64 13.07 15.43
C HIS A 251 -9.21 13.38 15.89
N ALA A 252 -8.28 12.41 15.83
CA ALA A 252 -6.88 12.62 16.20
C ALA A 252 -6.22 13.71 15.35
N ILE A 253 -6.71 13.92 14.12
CA ILE A 253 -6.22 14.96 13.21
C ILE A 253 -6.34 16.36 13.85
N ASN A 254 -7.33 16.61 14.69
CA ASN A 254 -7.46 17.89 15.40
C ASN A 254 -6.29 18.20 16.34
N LEU A 255 -5.43 17.22 16.67
CA LEU A 255 -4.19 17.44 17.41
C LEU A 255 -3.12 18.14 16.57
N LEU A 256 -3.19 18.02 15.24
CA LEU A 256 -2.17 18.46 14.31
C LEU A 256 -1.71 19.92 14.51
N PRO A 257 -2.59 20.93 14.73
CA PRO A 257 -2.17 22.30 14.98
C PRO A 257 -1.42 22.52 16.31
N LYS A 258 -1.48 21.54 17.24
CA LYS A 258 -0.76 21.58 18.52
C LYS A 258 0.58 20.84 18.46
N LEU A 259 0.79 19.96 17.49
CA LEU A 259 2.04 19.21 17.36
C LEU A 259 3.15 20.14 16.87
N ARG A 260 4.28 20.15 17.58
CA ARG A 260 5.50 20.86 17.19
C ARG A 260 6.61 19.85 16.94
N LEU A 261 7.23 19.96 15.77
CA LEU A 261 8.37 19.17 15.34
C LEU A 261 9.63 20.03 15.37
N HIS A 262 10.78 19.37 15.48
CA HIS A 262 12.08 20.02 15.32
C HIS A 262 12.21 20.66 13.93
N GLU A 263 12.94 21.78 13.81
CA GLU A 263 13.15 22.48 12.53
C GLU A 263 13.79 21.58 11.47
N ASP A 264 14.85 20.86 11.85
CA ASP A 264 15.53 19.85 11.03
C ASP A 264 14.81 18.49 10.97
N ASN A 265 13.50 18.42 11.23
CA ASN A 265 12.79 17.14 11.17
C ASN A 265 12.79 16.57 9.74
N VAL A 266 13.20 15.31 9.61
CA VAL A 266 13.14 14.54 8.36
C VAL A 266 12.29 13.31 8.59
N MET A 267 11.03 13.41 8.19
CA MET A 267 10.02 12.37 8.37
C MET A 267 10.03 11.41 7.16
N GLU A 268 10.01 10.11 7.44
CA GLU A 268 9.84 9.08 6.42
C GLU A 268 8.38 8.99 5.96
N GLU A 269 7.42 9.14 6.87
CA GLU A 269 5.99 8.96 6.57
C GLU A 269 5.10 9.90 7.40
N PHE A 270 4.24 10.66 6.71
CA PHE A 270 3.17 11.44 7.31
C PHE A 270 1.84 11.03 6.69
N HIS A 271 0.91 10.55 7.51
CA HIS A 271 -0.38 10.03 7.05
C HIS A 271 -1.53 10.65 7.85
N LEU A 272 -2.49 11.26 7.15
CA LEU A 272 -3.76 11.71 7.72
C LEU A 272 -4.93 11.02 7.03
N ASP A 273 -5.87 10.52 7.83
CA ASP A 273 -7.06 9.85 7.33
C ASP A 273 -8.32 10.30 8.10
N ALA A 274 -9.22 11.02 7.44
CA ALA A 274 -10.44 11.54 8.05
C ALA A 274 -11.70 11.06 7.32
N GLY A 275 -12.43 10.12 7.92
CA GLY A 275 -13.67 9.61 7.34
C GLY A 275 -14.86 10.59 7.32
N LEU A 276 -14.82 11.70 8.06
CA LEU A 276 -15.89 12.69 8.14
C LEU A 276 -15.31 14.12 8.19
N GLU A 277 -16.03 15.09 7.63
CA GLU A 277 -15.60 16.50 7.57
C GLU A 277 -15.42 17.12 8.97
N GLU A 278 -16.25 16.70 9.94
CA GLU A 278 -16.17 17.15 11.34
C GLU A 278 -14.79 16.91 11.98
N TYR A 279 -14.02 15.95 11.48
CA TYR A 279 -12.69 15.63 11.97
C TYR A 279 -11.64 16.68 11.60
N VAL A 280 -11.86 17.45 10.54
CA VAL A 280 -10.92 18.46 10.03
C VAL A 280 -11.46 19.89 10.14
N PHE A 281 -12.77 20.04 10.35
CA PHE A 281 -13.48 21.32 10.38
C PHE A 281 -12.82 22.38 11.28
N SER A 282 -12.34 21.98 12.46
CA SER A 282 -11.71 22.91 13.41
C SER A 282 -10.41 23.53 12.87
N ILE A 283 -9.65 22.76 12.08
CA ILE A 283 -8.38 23.18 11.48
C ILE A 283 -8.65 24.08 10.27
N LEU A 284 -9.62 23.72 9.44
CA LEU A 284 -9.98 24.49 8.25
C LEU A 284 -10.42 25.92 8.60
N ARG A 285 -11.24 26.07 9.66
CA ARG A 285 -11.75 27.36 10.15
C ARG A 285 -10.67 28.24 10.80
N ALA A 286 -9.51 27.68 11.15
CA ALA A 286 -8.43 28.45 11.77
C ALA A 286 -7.87 29.46 10.76
N LYS A 287 -7.95 30.77 11.11
CA LYS A 287 -7.64 31.90 10.22
C LYS A 287 -6.29 31.76 9.52
N GLU A 288 -5.20 31.49 10.26
CA GLU A 288 -3.86 31.34 9.67
C GLU A 288 -2.96 30.48 10.56
N LYS A 289 -3.13 29.16 10.50
CA LYS A 289 -2.16 28.23 11.08
C LYS A 289 -1.71 27.26 10.00
N SER A 290 -0.69 27.67 9.24
CA SER A 290 0.08 26.70 8.47
C SER A 290 0.75 25.74 9.43
N ILE A 291 0.66 24.45 9.16
CA ILE A 291 1.22 23.38 9.97
C ILE A 291 2.59 23.03 9.38
N TRP A 292 3.65 23.31 10.11
CA TRP A 292 5.01 22.99 9.71
C TRP A 292 5.33 21.51 9.98
N LEU A 293 5.75 20.76 8.96
CA LEU A 293 6.13 19.34 9.07
C LEU A 293 7.64 19.07 8.94
N GLY A 294 8.42 20.06 8.49
CA GLY A 294 9.82 19.86 8.10
C GLY A 294 9.94 19.21 6.73
N LYS A 295 10.90 18.29 6.56
CA LYS A 295 11.06 17.48 5.34
C LYS A 295 10.25 16.20 5.47
N VAL A 296 9.49 15.83 4.45
CA VAL A 296 8.65 14.62 4.45
C VAL A 296 8.94 13.81 3.20
N LYS A 297 9.27 12.52 3.36
CA LYS A 297 9.50 11.61 2.22
C LYS A 297 8.21 11.04 1.66
N ASN A 298 7.28 10.59 2.48
CA ASN A 298 5.99 10.05 2.03
C ASN A 298 4.85 10.82 2.69
N LEU A 299 4.00 11.45 1.88
CA LEU A 299 2.84 12.22 2.32
C LEU A 299 1.57 11.54 1.82
N ARG A 300 0.73 11.09 2.75
CA ARG A 300 -0.54 10.42 2.44
C ARG A 300 -1.71 11.16 3.07
N LEU A 301 -2.67 11.58 2.26
CA LEU A 301 -3.91 12.21 2.73
C LEU A 301 -5.11 11.47 2.14
N GLU A 302 -5.97 10.96 3.01
CA GLU A 302 -7.14 10.17 2.62
C GLU A 302 -8.43 10.84 3.09
N ARG A 303 -9.47 10.71 2.27
CA ARG A 303 -10.83 11.20 2.53
C ARG A 303 -10.84 12.71 2.86
N CYS A 304 -11.49 13.14 3.94
CA CYS A 304 -11.60 14.56 4.29
C CYS A 304 -10.25 15.20 4.64
N ALA A 305 -9.20 14.42 4.93
CA ALA A 305 -7.91 14.94 5.32
C ALA A 305 -7.22 15.70 4.18
N ILE A 306 -7.61 15.43 2.94
CA ILE A 306 -7.13 16.14 1.75
C ILE A 306 -7.37 17.64 1.85
N ASN A 307 -8.49 18.09 2.44
CA ASN A 307 -8.78 19.52 2.63
C ASN A 307 -7.69 20.25 3.44
N LEU A 308 -6.84 19.52 4.18
CA LEU A 308 -5.73 20.09 4.94
C LEU A 308 -4.50 20.36 4.07
N LEU A 309 -4.44 19.86 2.84
CA LEU A 309 -3.28 19.98 1.96
C LEU A 309 -2.77 21.43 1.84
N PRO A 310 -3.60 22.47 1.61
CA PRO A 310 -3.12 23.86 1.55
C PRO A 310 -2.64 24.42 2.89
N LYS A 311 -2.96 23.76 4.01
CA LYS A 311 -2.51 24.16 5.35
C LYS A 311 -1.17 23.54 5.71
N LEU A 312 -0.70 22.52 5.01
CA LEU A 312 0.58 21.87 5.29
C LEU A 312 1.74 22.68 4.69
N ARG A 313 2.78 22.94 5.48
CA ARG A 313 4.03 23.54 5.03
C ARG A 313 5.18 22.57 5.21
N LEU A 314 5.88 22.34 4.11
CA LEU A 314 7.10 21.56 4.05
C LEU A 314 8.31 22.50 3.90
N HIS A 315 9.48 21.99 4.25
CA HIS A 315 10.74 22.69 4.01
C HIS A 315 11.01 22.85 2.50
N GLU A 316 11.64 23.95 2.08
CA GLU A 316 11.98 24.28 0.67
C GLU A 316 12.69 23.13 -0.05
N ASP A 317 13.72 22.56 0.58
CA ASP A 317 14.43 21.37 0.09
C ASP A 317 13.70 20.02 0.29
N SER A 318 12.37 20.00 0.48
CA SER A 318 11.67 18.73 0.65
C SER A 318 11.61 17.96 -0.68
N GLU A 319 12.10 16.73 -0.64
CA GLU A 319 12.01 15.77 -1.76
C GLU A 319 11.07 14.63 -1.36
N ILE A 320 9.82 14.75 -1.79
CA ILE A 320 8.78 13.74 -1.58
C ILE A 320 9.06 12.55 -2.53
N GLN A 321 9.28 11.39 -1.95
CA GLN A 321 9.34 10.11 -2.65
C GLN A 321 7.96 9.70 -3.16
N GLU A 322 6.92 9.82 -2.34
CA GLU A 322 5.53 9.50 -2.70
C GLU A 322 4.54 10.51 -2.11
N LEU A 323 3.72 11.12 -2.98
CA LEU A 323 2.52 11.86 -2.63
C LEU A 323 1.29 11.03 -3.03
N TYR A 324 0.52 10.58 -2.05
CA TYR A 324 -0.72 9.82 -2.25
C TYR A 324 -1.91 10.62 -1.74
N LEU A 325 -2.85 10.92 -2.64
CA LEU A 325 -4.10 11.60 -2.32
C LEU A 325 -5.28 10.75 -2.82
N ASP A 326 -6.23 10.48 -1.95
CA ASP A 326 -7.39 9.63 -2.25
C ASP A 326 -8.67 10.11 -1.57
N THR A 327 -9.74 10.33 -2.34
CA THR A 327 -11.07 10.59 -1.79
C THR A 327 -12.21 10.19 -2.72
N GLU A 328 -13.08 9.32 -2.21
CA GLU A 328 -14.29 8.84 -2.90
C GLU A 328 -15.37 9.92 -3.07
N PHE A 329 -15.35 11.01 -2.31
CA PHE A 329 -16.38 12.05 -2.34
C PHE A 329 -15.82 13.41 -2.79
N GLY A 330 -16.47 14.02 -3.78
CA GLY A 330 -16.06 15.31 -4.36
C GLY A 330 -16.18 16.49 -3.39
N GLU A 331 -17.06 16.39 -2.39
CA GLU A 331 -17.19 17.40 -1.33
C GLU A 331 -15.89 17.58 -0.52
N TYR A 332 -15.02 16.55 -0.46
CA TYR A 332 -13.74 16.60 0.27
C TYR A 332 -12.61 17.29 -0.51
N VAL A 333 -12.81 17.65 -1.77
CA VAL A 333 -11.86 18.48 -2.53
C VAL A 333 -12.42 19.87 -2.85
N PHE A 334 -13.73 20.07 -2.68
CA PHE A 334 -14.42 21.29 -3.08
C PHE A 334 -13.77 22.58 -2.54
N SER A 335 -13.29 22.55 -1.29
CA SER A 335 -12.64 23.71 -0.68
C SER A 335 -11.30 24.11 -1.35
N ILE A 336 -10.65 23.16 -2.02
CA ILE A 336 -9.35 23.35 -2.69
C ILE A 336 -9.53 23.69 -4.17
N LEU A 337 -10.60 23.22 -4.81
CA LEU A 337 -10.81 23.42 -6.26
C LEU A 337 -10.88 24.91 -6.67
N GLY A 338 -11.26 25.79 -5.76
CA GLY A 338 -11.25 27.24 -5.97
C GLY A 338 -9.85 27.89 -5.94
N ALA A 339 -8.80 27.15 -5.57
CA ALA A 339 -7.43 27.65 -5.59
C ALA A 339 -6.95 27.88 -7.02
N GLU A 340 -5.98 28.80 -7.18
CA GLU A 340 -5.32 29.02 -8.47
C GLU A 340 -4.54 27.77 -8.90
N ASP A 341 -4.38 27.58 -10.21
CA ASP A 341 -3.57 26.48 -10.73
C ASP A 341 -2.10 26.66 -10.32
N ASN A 342 -1.43 25.56 -10.00
CA ASN A 342 -0.06 25.55 -9.45
C ASN A 342 0.12 26.37 -8.15
N SER A 343 -0.92 26.53 -7.33
CA SER A 343 -0.82 27.28 -6.07
C SER A 343 -0.36 26.44 -4.88
N ILE A 344 -0.45 25.10 -4.95
CA ILE A 344 -0.10 24.21 -3.85
C ILE A 344 1.30 23.66 -4.07
N TRP A 345 2.26 24.21 -3.32
CA TRP A 345 3.66 23.80 -3.37
C TRP A 345 4.00 22.80 -2.25
N LEU A 346 4.61 21.67 -2.62
CA LEU A 346 4.98 20.57 -1.69
C LEU A 346 6.45 20.14 -1.87
N GLY A 347 7.26 20.94 -2.54
CA GLY A 347 8.63 20.56 -2.92
C GLY A 347 8.69 19.69 -4.17
N LYS A 348 9.79 18.94 -4.32
CA LYS A 348 9.99 18.05 -5.48
C LYS A 348 9.28 16.71 -5.22
N VAL A 349 8.43 16.28 -6.16
CA VAL A 349 7.65 15.03 -6.03
C VAL A 349 8.16 14.00 -7.04
N LYS A 350 8.67 12.86 -6.55
CA LYS A 350 9.13 11.75 -7.38
C LYS A 350 7.98 10.85 -7.85
N SER A 351 7.04 10.52 -6.97
CA SER A 351 5.86 9.72 -7.31
C SER A 351 4.59 10.43 -6.88
N LEU A 352 3.66 10.64 -7.82
CA LEU A 352 2.35 11.25 -7.57
C LEU A 352 1.25 10.23 -7.88
N LYS A 353 0.43 9.93 -6.87
CA LYS A 353 -0.70 9.01 -6.98
C LYS A 353 -1.97 9.74 -6.55
N LEU A 354 -2.89 9.90 -7.49
CA LEU A 354 -4.19 10.54 -7.27
C LEU A 354 -5.29 9.53 -7.58
N GLU A 355 -6.13 9.26 -6.60
CA GLU A 355 -7.24 8.32 -6.72
C GLU A 355 -8.58 9.03 -6.48
N HIS A 356 -9.61 8.57 -7.20
CA HIS A 356 -10.98 9.09 -7.12
C HIS A 356 -11.03 10.63 -7.34
N HIS A 357 -11.79 11.39 -6.56
CA HIS A 357 -11.93 12.85 -6.76
C HIS A 357 -10.65 13.64 -6.46
N ALA A 358 -9.63 13.04 -5.83
CA ALA A 358 -8.34 13.69 -5.60
C ALA A 358 -7.63 14.06 -6.91
N ILE A 359 -7.97 13.37 -8.01
CA ILE A 359 -7.45 13.67 -9.35
C ILE A 359 -7.76 15.12 -9.75
N ASN A 360 -8.90 15.68 -9.35
CA ASN A 360 -9.28 17.07 -9.66
C ASN A 360 -8.33 18.11 -9.05
N LEU A 361 -7.45 17.71 -8.13
CA LEU A 361 -6.41 18.55 -7.56
C LEU A 361 -5.16 18.65 -8.45
N LEU A 362 -5.01 17.80 -9.47
CA LEU A 362 -3.82 17.77 -10.32
C LEU A 362 -3.42 19.15 -10.89
N PRO A 363 -4.33 20.00 -11.41
CA PRO A 363 -3.99 21.35 -11.88
C PRO A 363 -3.56 22.30 -10.75
N LYS A 364 -3.93 22.01 -9.50
CA LYS A 364 -3.66 22.86 -8.33
C LYS A 364 -2.28 22.60 -7.73
N LEU A 365 -1.72 21.42 -7.96
CA LEU A 365 -0.39 21.03 -7.49
C LEU A 365 0.69 21.71 -8.33
N TRP A 366 1.61 22.42 -7.68
CA TRP A 366 2.79 22.95 -8.34
C TRP A 366 3.83 21.85 -8.52
N LEU A 367 3.94 21.36 -9.76
CA LEU A 367 5.03 20.47 -10.19
C LEU A 367 6.14 21.32 -10.82
N HIS A 368 7.30 21.38 -10.17
CA HIS A 368 8.43 22.22 -10.61
C HIS A 368 8.85 21.86 -12.06
N GLU A 369 9.21 22.87 -12.87
CA GLU A 369 9.53 22.67 -14.30
C GLU A 369 10.71 21.71 -14.52
N ASP A 370 11.74 21.81 -13.67
CA ASP A 370 12.90 20.91 -13.66
C ASP A 370 12.65 19.55 -12.96
N SER A 371 11.43 19.27 -12.49
CA SER A 371 11.14 18.02 -11.79
C SER A 371 11.07 16.86 -12.78
N GLU A 372 11.91 15.84 -12.56
CA GLU A 372 11.83 14.56 -13.25
C GLU A 372 11.05 13.57 -12.40
N MET A 373 9.75 13.42 -12.68
CA MET A 373 8.86 12.52 -11.95
C MET A 373 9.12 11.06 -12.35
N GLU A 374 9.32 10.20 -11.35
CA GLU A 374 9.49 8.76 -11.55
C GLU A 374 8.18 8.07 -11.93
N GLU A 375 7.06 8.46 -11.31
CA GLU A 375 5.74 7.86 -11.58
C GLU A 375 4.58 8.85 -11.37
N LEU A 376 3.66 8.89 -12.34
CA LEU A 376 2.33 9.47 -12.20
C LEU A 376 1.28 8.36 -12.35
N LYS A 377 0.46 8.15 -11.32
CA LYS A 377 -0.72 7.26 -11.35
C LYS A 377 -1.99 8.09 -11.14
N LEU A 378 -2.93 8.00 -12.10
CA LEU A 378 -4.27 8.57 -11.99
C LEU A 378 -5.30 7.46 -12.12
N ASP A 379 -6.15 7.28 -11.11
CA ASP A 379 -7.13 6.20 -11.08
C ASP A 379 -8.51 6.68 -10.60
N ALA A 380 -9.49 6.71 -11.50
CA ALA A 380 -10.83 7.21 -11.20
C ALA A 380 -11.91 6.17 -11.53
N GLU A 381 -12.65 5.73 -10.53
CA GLU A 381 -13.73 4.77 -10.73
C GLU A 381 -14.91 5.28 -11.56
N PHE A 382 -15.33 6.53 -11.33
CA PHE A 382 -16.49 7.14 -11.96
C PHE A 382 -16.12 8.42 -12.72
N GLY A 383 -16.92 8.81 -13.73
CA GLY A 383 -16.66 10.01 -14.53
C GLY A 383 -16.74 11.31 -13.73
N GLU A 384 -17.53 11.34 -12.66
CA GLU A 384 -17.61 12.46 -11.71
C GLU A 384 -16.30 12.70 -10.95
N HIS A 385 -15.43 11.69 -10.84
CA HIS A 385 -14.12 11.84 -10.20
C HIS A 385 -13.17 12.75 -11.00
N VAL A 386 -13.44 12.99 -12.29
CA VAL A 386 -12.58 13.77 -13.19
C VAL A 386 -13.30 14.96 -13.84
N SER A 387 -14.56 15.20 -13.49
CA SER A 387 -15.44 16.16 -14.18
C SER A 387 -14.89 17.58 -14.21
N GLU A 388 -14.18 18.00 -13.16
CA GLU A 388 -13.61 19.35 -13.03
C GLU A 388 -12.46 19.58 -14.03
N ILE A 389 -11.75 18.52 -14.42
CA ILE A 389 -10.63 18.61 -15.36
C ILE A 389 -11.09 18.41 -16.80
N LEU A 390 -12.17 17.67 -17.03
CA LEU A 390 -12.63 17.34 -18.39
C LEU A 390 -12.93 18.57 -19.26
N GLY A 391 -13.37 19.66 -18.63
CA GLY A 391 -13.59 20.96 -19.29
C GLY A 391 -12.31 21.72 -19.65
N ALA A 392 -11.15 21.31 -19.14
CA ALA A 392 -9.88 21.98 -19.41
C ALA A 392 -9.46 21.86 -20.89
N GLY A 393 -8.65 22.81 -21.36
CA GLY A 393 -8.07 22.74 -22.71
C GLY A 393 -7.19 21.51 -22.89
N ASP A 394 -6.98 21.08 -24.13
CA ASP A 394 -6.01 20.02 -24.38
C ASP A 394 -4.59 20.51 -24.07
N ARG A 395 -3.78 19.62 -23.50
CA ARG A 395 -2.41 19.93 -23.06
C ARG A 395 -2.33 21.13 -22.08
N SER A 396 -3.37 21.37 -21.29
CA SER A 396 -3.40 22.45 -20.31
C SER A 396 -2.67 22.12 -19.00
N ILE A 397 -2.54 20.83 -18.66
CA ILE A 397 -1.91 20.37 -17.42
C ILE A 397 -0.45 20.03 -17.71
N TRP A 398 0.47 20.90 -17.28
CA TRP A 398 1.90 20.66 -17.40
C TRP A 398 2.41 19.66 -16.35
N LEU A 399 3.07 18.60 -16.79
CA LEU A 399 3.64 17.56 -15.92
C LEU A 399 5.18 17.54 -15.90
N GLY A 400 5.84 18.33 -16.74
CA GLY A 400 7.29 18.24 -16.93
C GLY A 400 7.71 16.90 -17.55
N LYS A 401 8.78 16.28 -17.01
CA LYS A 401 9.26 14.96 -17.45
C LYS A 401 8.71 13.87 -16.54
N VAL A 402 8.18 12.80 -17.14
CA VAL A 402 7.57 11.66 -16.45
C VAL A 402 8.14 10.35 -16.98
N ARG A 403 8.80 9.56 -16.11
CA ARG A 403 9.38 8.26 -16.46
C ARG A 403 8.32 7.17 -16.56
N LYS A 404 7.31 7.16 -15.70
CA LYS A 404 6.20 6.19 -15.74
C LYS A 404 4.85 6.89 -15.66
N LEU A 405 3.99 6.67 -16.64
CA LEU A 405 2.62 7.19 -16.65
C LEU A 405 1.63 6.03 -16.65
N ARG A 406 0.78 5.97 -15.62
CA ARG A 406 -0.28 4.97 -15.46
C ARG A 406 -1.63 5.66 -15.32
N LEU A 407 -2.52 5.42 -16.27
CA LEU A 407 -3.89 5.91 -16.22
C LEU A 407 -4.85 4.72 -16.19
N GLU A 408 -5.73 4.71 -15.20
CA GLU A 408 -6.67 3.61 -14.97
C GLU A 408 -8.10 4.14 -14.93
N ARG A 409 -9.03 3.30 -15.41
CA ARG A 409 -10.46 3.58 -15.40
C ARG A 409 -10.76 4.96 -16.06
N TYR A 410 -11.53 5.85 -15.44
CA TYR A 410 -11.81 7.20 -15.95
C TYR A 410 -10.59 8.14 -15.91
N GLY A 411 -9.50 7.80 -15.21
CA GLY A 411 -8.26 8.59 -15.28
C GLY A 411 -7.68 8.67 -16.70
N ILE A 412 -8.03 7.71 -17.56
CA ILE A 412 -7.64 7.70 -18.98
C ILE A 412 -8.22 8.89 -19.74
N SER A 413 -9.42 9.38 -19.41
CA SER A 413 -10.05 10.50 -20.12
C SER A 413 -9.26 11.79 -20.03
N LEU A 414 -8.36 11.89 -19.04
CA LEU A 414 -7.46 13.03 -18.86
C LEU A 414 -6.27 13.03 -19.80
N LEU A 415 -6.00 11.92 -20.51
CA LEU A 415 -4.83 11.79 -21.38
C LEU A 415 -4.66 12.96 -22.37
N PRO A 416 -5.70 13.50 -23.05
CA PRO A 416 -5.57 14.66 -23.94
C PRO A 416 -5.24 15.97 -23.21
N LYS A 417 -5.50 16.05 -21.90
CA LYS A 417 -5.31 17.24 -21.06
C LYS A 417 -3.89 17.35 -20.53
N LEU A 418 -3.17 16.23 -20.46
CA LEU A 418 -1.80 16.17 -19.98
C LEU A 418 -0.81 16.70 -21.03
N ARG A 419 0.16 17.49 -20.58
CA ARG A 419 1.27 18.03 -21.37
C ARG A 419 2.58 17.58 -20.74
N LEU A 420 3.34 16.80 -21.50
CA LEU A 420 4.69 16.38 -21.17
C LEU A 420 5.70 17.34 -21.81
N HIS A 421 6.90 17.40 -21.23
CA HIS A 421 8.05 18.10 -21.83
C HIS A 421 8.41 17.50 -23.19
N GLU A 422 8.87 18.32 -24.14
CA GLU A 422 9.19 17.90 -25.53
C GLU A 422 10.24 16.78 -25.58
N ASP A 423 11.28 16.91 -24.74
CA ASP A 423 12.32 15.89 -24.56
C ASP A 423 11.94 14.72 -23.64
N ASN A 424 10.66 14.54 -23.29
CA ASN A 424 10.26 13.47 -22.39
C ASN A 424 10.51 12.09 -23.03
N ALA A 425 11.31 11.28 -22.35
CA ALA A 425 11.62 9.91 -22.72
C ALA A 425 11.12 8.95 -21.64
N MET A 426 9.88 8.48 -21.81
CA MET A 426 9.18 7.64 -20.84
C MET A 426 9.72 6.20 -20.86
N GLU A 427 9.92 5.63 -19.67
CA GLU A 427 10.27 4.22 -19.51
C GLU A 427 9.05 3.32 -19.67
N LYS A 428 7.90 3.72 -19.10
CA LYS A 428 6.67 2.93 -19.14
C LYS A 428 5.42 3.80 -19.27
N PHE A 429 4.64 3.55 -20.29
CA PHE A 429 3.29 4.07 -20.48
C PHE A 429 2.28 2.93 -20.31
N SER A 430 1.29 3.08 -19.43
CA SER A 430 0.33 2.02 -19.10
C SER A 430 -1.09 2.55 -19.04
N LEU A 431 -1.99 1.95 -19.83
CA LEU A 431 -3.43 2.23 -19.81
C LEU A 431 -4.20 0.92 -19.55
N GLY A 432 -5.18 0.95 -18.65
CA GLY A 432 -6.01 -0.22 -18.34
C GLY A 432 -7.46 0.16 -18.08
N VAL A 433 -8.38 -0.45 -18.84
CA VAL A 433 -9.81 -0.16 -18.75
C VAL A 433 -10.68 -1.27 -19.30
N ILE A 434 -11.57 -1.77 -18.44
CA ILE A 434 -12.52 -2.84 -18.76
C ILE A 434 -13.85 -2.28 -19.30
N ASN A 435 -14.18 -1.00 -19.03
CA ASN A 435 -15.44 -0.39 -19.43
C ASN A 435 -15.29 0.62 -20.57
N ARG A 436 -15.98 0.38 -21.69
CA ARG A 436 -16.02 1.27 -22.86
C ARG A 436 -16.33 2.73 -22.52
N LYS A 437 -17.15 2.99 -21.50
CA LYS A 437 -17.55 4.35 -21.13
C LYS A 437 -16.32 5.23 -20.80
N HIS A 438 -15.28 4.67 -20.20
CA HIS A 438 -14.13 5.46 -19.73
C HIS A 438 -13.23 5.96 -20.87
N VAL A 439 -13.31 5.36 -22.06
CA VAL A 439 -12.54 5.75 -23.25
C VAL A 439 -13.39 6.51 -24.29
N SER A 440 -14.69 6.63 -24.05
CA SER A 440 -15.65 7.15 -25.03
C SER A 440 -15.36 8.56 -25.50
N GLU A 441 -14.86 9.43 -24.61
CA GLU A 441 -14.49 10.82 -24.92
C GLU A 441 -13.30 10.90 -25.87
N ILE A 442 -12.32 10.00 -25.72
CA ILE A 442 -11.11 10.00 -26.55
C ILE A 442 -11.37 9.36 -27.91
N LEU A 443 -12.27 8.38 -27.98
CA LEU A 443 -12.49 7.60 -29.20
C LEU A 443 -12.99 8.39 -30.40
N HIS A 444 -13.63 9.54 -30.18
CA HIS A 444 -14.13 10.41 -31.25
C HIS A 444 -13.09 11.41 -31.75
N ARG A 445 -11.91 11.45 -31.13
CA ARG A 445 -10.82 12.34 -31.55
C ARG A 445 -10.18 11.87 -32.85
N GLU A 446 -9.51 12.77 -33.54
CA GLU A 446 -8.70 12.42 -34.71
C GLU A 446 -7.57 11.46 -34.34
N ASP A 447 -7.18 10.61 -35.30
CA ASP A 447 -6.03 9.74 -35.14
C ASP A 447 -4.76 10.58 -34.93
N ARG A 448 -3.84 10.06 -34.11
CA ARG A 448 -2.58 10.74 -33.75
C ARG A 448 -2.75 12.13 -33.12
N SER A 449 -3.89 12.40 -32.49
CA SER A 449 -4.15 13.68 -31.82
C SER A 449 -3.50 13.81 -30.43
N ILE A 450 -3.11 12.69 -29.81
CA ILE A 450 -2.52 12.66 -28.46
C ILE A 450 -1.02 12.40 -28.57
N TRP A 451 -0.21 13.42 -28.29
CA TRP A 451 1.24 13.31 -28.32
C TRP A 451 1.80 12.78 -26.98
N LEU A 452 2.61 11.72 -27.04
CA LEU A 452 3.24 11.08 -25.87
C LEU A 452 4.77 11.29 -25.80
N GLY A 453 5.39 11.83 -26.85
CA GLY A 453 6.83 11.91 -26.96
C GLY A 453 7.47 10.54 -27.24
N LYS A 454 8.56 10.22 -26.53
CA LYS A 454 9.26 8.93 -26.65
C LYS A 454 8.83 8.00 -25.52
N ALA A 455 8.62 6.72 -25.83
CA ALA A 455 8.23 5.70 -24.86
C ALA A 455 8.91 4.36 -25.17
N LYS A 456 9.62 3.80 -24.18
CA LYS A 456 10.32 2.51 -24.28
C LYS A 456 9.38 1.33 -24.15
N LYS A 457 8.52 1.33 -23.11
CA LYS A 457 7.52 0.28 -22.87
C LYS A 457 6.11 0.85 -22.89
N MET A 458 5.23 0.23 -23.66
CA MET A 458 3.81 0.59 -23.72
C MET A 458 2.95 -0.63 -23.40
N VAL A 459 2.00 -0.47 -22.48
CA VAL A 459 1.09 -1.53 -22.03
C VAL A 459 -0.33 -1.01 -22.16
N LEU A 460 -1.12 -1.59 -23.07
CA LEU A 460 -2.53 -1.24 -23.27
C LEU A 460 -3.39 -2.48 -23.01
N MET A 461 -4.21 -2.44 -21.97
CA MET A 461 -5.09 -3.55 -21.59
C MET A 461 -6.55 -3.22 -21.94
N ASP A 462 -7.25 -4.21 -22.48
CA ASP A 462 -8.67 -4.20 -22.76
C ASP A 462 -9.11 -3.03 -23.66
N TYR A 463 -10.14 -2.27 -23.30
CA TYR A 463 -10.61 -1.15 -24.13
C TYR A 463 -9.54 -0.07 -24.35
N ALA A 464 -8.44 -0.03 -23.58
CA ALA A 464 -7.36 0.92 -23.83
C ALA A 464 -6.68 0.66 -25.18
N ILE A 465 -6.72 -0.58 -25.68
CA ILE A 465 -6.18 -0.91 -27.01
C ILE A 465 -6.86 -0.05 -28.07
N SER A 466 -8.17 0.20 -27.96
CA SER A 466 -8.93 1.03 -28.90
C SER A 466 -8.43 2.49 -29.01
N LEU A 467 -7.60 2.95 -28.07
CA LEU A 467 -6.97 4.26 -28.11
C LEU A 467 -5.68 4.28 -28.93
N LEU A 468 -5.11 3.13 -29.29
CA LEU A 468 -3.84 3.03 -30.01
C LEU A 468 -3.77 3.92 -31.28
N PRO A 469 -4.81 4.02 -32.14
CA PRO A 469 -4.78 4.92 -33.31
C PRO A 469 -4.73 6.41 -32.93
N LYS A 470 -5.15 6.77 -31.72
CA LYS A 470 -5.21 8.16 -31.23
C LYS A 470 -3.88 8.65 -30.67
N LEU A 471 -2.98 7.72 -30.33
CA LEU A 471 -1.68 8.02 -29.76
C LEU A 471 -0.67 8.36 -30.86
N MET A 472 0.20 9.34 -30.57
CA MET A 472 1.29 9.79 -31.42
C MET A 472 2.60 9.75 -30.64
N LEU A 473 3.51 8.89 -31.10
CA LEU A 473 4.89 8.84 -30.62
C LEU A 473 5.77 9.72 -31.50
N HIS A 474 6.93 10.12 -30.97
CA HIS A 474 7.97 10.77 -31.76
C HIS A 474 8.41 9.87 -32.94
N GLU A 475 8.73 10.46 -34.10
CA GLU A 475 9.08 9.73 -35.34
C GLU A 475 10.22 8.73 -35.12
N ASP A 476 11.29 9.17 -34.47
CA ASP A 476 12.45 8.34 -34.11
C ASP A 476 12.25 7.42 -32.88
N ASN A 477 11.03 7.24 -32.38
CA ASN A 477 10.82 6.44 -31.19
C ASN A 477 11.10 4.95 -31.47
N VAL A 478 11.96 4.36 -30.63
CA VAL A 478 12.23 2.93 -30.59
C VAL A 478 11.54 2.34 -29.37
N VAL A 479 10.51 1.54 -29.61
CA VAL A 479 9.76 0.84 -28.56
C VAL A 479 10.49 -0.47 -28.24
N ASP A 480 10.97 -0.61 -27.00
CA ASP A 480 11.57 -1.84 -26.51
C ASP A 480 10.51 -2.95 -26.36
N GLU A 481 9.32 -2.59 -25.85
CA GLU A 481 8.21 -3.52 -25.65
C GLU A 481 6.84 -2.86 -25.81
N LEU A 482 6.02 -3.37 -26.74
CA LEU A 482 4.60 -3.07 -26.84
C LEU A 482 3.79 -4.29 -26.41
N TRP A 483 3.01 -4.17 -25.33
CA TRP A 483 2.13 -5.23 -24.84
C TRP A 483 0.67 -4.80 -24.95
N LEU A 484 -0.08 -5.55 -25.75
CA LEU A 484 -1.52 -5.41 -25.95
C LEU A 484 -2.18 -6.69 -25.45
N ASP A 485 -3.17 -6.57 -24.57
CA ASP A 485 -3.94 -7.70 -24.04
C ASP A 485 -5.42 -7.35 -24.03
N ALA A 486 -6.26 -8.20 -24.60
CA ALA A 486 -7.70 -7.96 -24.71
C ALA A 486 -8.46 -9.21 -24.31
N LEU A 487 -9.05 -9.20 -23.11
CA LEU A 487 -9.77 -10.37 -22.61
C LEU A 487 -10.99 -10.74 -23.47
N GLU A 488 -11.62 -9.74 -24.09
CA GLU A 488 -12.81 -9.93 -24.94
C GLU A 488 -12.63 -9.31 -26.34
N GLU A 489 -13.31 -9.88 -27.34
CA GLU A 489 -13.29 -9.40 -28.73
C GLU A 489 -13.81 -7.95 -28.85
N GLU A 490 -14.77 -7.57 -28.00
CA GLU A 490 -15.36 -6.23 -28.04
C GLU A 490 -14.33 -5.11 -27.81
N TYR A 491 -13.25 -5.38 -27.08
CA TYR A 491 -12.19 -4.43 -26.75
C TYR A 491 -11.37 -4.01 -27.97
N VAL A 492 -11.26 -4.90 -28.96
CA VAL A 492 -10.51 -4.68 -30.21
C VAL A 492 -11.40 -4.38 -31.40
N SER A 493 -12.72 -4.63 -31.29
CA SER A 493 -13.71 -4.48 -32.35
C SER A 493 -13.60 -3.19 -33.15
N LYS A 494 -13.37 -2.04 -32.49
CA LYS A 494 -13.22 -0.73 -33.16
C LYS A 494 -11.97 -0.64 -34.04
N ILE A 495 -10.86 -1.27 -33.63
CA ILE A 495 -9.62 -1.27 -34.40
C ILE A 495 -9.73 -2.19 -35.61
N LEU A 496 -10.51 -3.26 -35.52
CA LEU A 496 -10.66 -4.21 -36.64
C LEU A 496 -11.23 -3.56 -37.91
N TRP A 497 -11.95 -2.44 -37.78
CA TRP A 497 -12.44 -1.63 -38.90
C TRP A 497 -11.38 -0.71 -39.52
N ALA A 498 -10.21 -0.55 -38.89
CA ALA A 498 -9.12 0.22 -39.46
C ALA A 498 -8.61 -0.46 -40.75
N LYS A 499 -8.07 0.34 -41.66
CA LYS A 499 -7.37 -0.19 -42.84
C LYS A 499 -6.15 -0.98 -42.38
N ASP A 500 -5.80 -2.03 -43.13
CA ASP A 500 -4.58 -2.78 -42.83
C ASP A 500 -3.37 -1.86 -42.90
N ARG A 501 -2.42 -2.08 -41.98
CA ARG A 501 -1.19 -1.28 -41.87
C ARG A 501 -1.45 0.23 -41.75
N SER A 502 -2.53 0.65 -41.06
CA SER A 502 -2.81 2.08 -40.85
C SER A 502 -2.33 2.62 -39.49
N ILE A 503 -2.18 1.75 -38.50
CA ILE A 503 -1.83 2.13 -37.12
C ILE A 503 -0.31 2.12 -36.97
N TRP A 504 0.28 3.31 -36.88
CA TRP A 504 1.73 3.46 -36.80
C TRP A 504 2.23 3.35 -35.35
N LEU A 505 3.26 2.52 -35.13
CA LEU A 505 3.77 2.17 -33.80
C LEU A 505 5.12 2.80 -33.41
N GLY A 506 5.65 3.72 -34.23
CA GLY A 506 7.01 4.23 -34.08
C GLY A 506 7.95 3.81 -35.22
N ALA A 507 9.21 4.24 -35.12
CA ALA A 507 10.26 3.83 -36.06
C ALA A 507 10.52 2.31 -36.00
N ARG A 508 10.57 1.74 -34.79
CA ARG A 508 10.87 0.32 -34.58
C ARG A 508 10.23 -0.20 -33.28
N VAL A 509 9.79 -1.45 -33.31
CA VAL A 509 9.34 -2.20 -32.13
C VAL A 509 10.22 -3.44 -31.99
N LYS A 510 10.96 -3.55 -30.87
CA LYS A 510 11.82 -4.73 -30.60
C LYS A 510 10.97 -5.93 -30.21
N THR A 511 10.13 -5.78 -29.19
CA THR A 511 9.23 -6.84 -28.70
C THR A 511 7.78 -6.43 -28.85
N LEU A 512 6.99 -7.25 -29.54
CA LEU A 512 5.53 -7.11 -29.59
C LEU A 512 4.90 -8.29 -28.84
N ARG A 513 4.12 -8.01 -27.79
CA ARG A 513 3.36 -9.00 -27.03
C ARG A 513 1.88 -8.81 -27.28
N LEU A 514 1.21 -9.88 -27.71
CA LEU A 514 -0.24 -9.88 -27.98
C LEU A 514 -0.87 -11.00 -27.15
N GLY A 515 -1.70 -10.63 -26.20
CA GLY A 515 -2.49 -11.54 -25.38
C GLY A 515 -3.92 -11.66 -25.91
N GLN A 516 -4.50 -12.86 -25.83
CA GLN A 516 -5.94 -13.07 -26.02
C GLN A 516 -6.44 -12.51 -27.38
N HIS A 517 -7.55 -11.75 -27.40
CA HIS A 517 -8.11 -11.17 -28.62
C HIS A 517 -7.22 -10.08 -29.25
N ALA A 518 -6.18 -9.59 -28.58
CA ALA A 518 -5.28 -8.58 -29.14
C ALA A 518 -4.45 -9.11 -30.32
N VAL A 519 -4.35 -10.42 -30.51
CA VAL A 519 -3.72 -10.99 -31.72
C VAL A 519 -4.44 -10.58 -33.01
N SER A 520 -5.74 -10.28 -32.92
CA SER A 520 -6.59 -9.95 -34.08
C SER A 520 -6.27 -8.60 -34.72
N ILE A 521 -5.62 -7.68 -34.00
CA ILE A 521 -5.28 -6.35 -34.52
C ILE A 521 -3.96 -6.33 -35.28
N LEU A 522 -3.21 -7.44 -35.27
CA LEU A 522 -1.89 -7.57 -35.90
C LEU A 522 -1.86 -7.09 -37.37
N PRO A 523 -2.86 -7.38 -38.23
CA PRO A 523 -2.91 -6.88 -39.62
C PRO A 523 -3.04 -5.35 -39.72
N LYS A 524 -3.55 -4.70 -38.67
CA LYS A 524 -3.82 -3.25 -38.64
C LYS A 524 -2.58 -2.44 -38.27
N LEU A 525 -1.56 -3.08 -37.70
CA LEU A 525 -0.35 -2.46 -37.21
C LEU A 525 0.65 -2.21 -38.36
N LYS A 526 1.34 -1.06 -38.32
CA LYS A 526 2.38 -0.64 -39.25
C LYS A 526 3.67 -0.30 -38.50
N LEU A 527 4.76 -0.87 -38.98
CA LEU A 527 6.13 -0.57 -38.57
C LEU A 527 6.82 0.26 -39.66
N HIS A 528 7.87 1.01 -39.32
CA HIS A 528 8.64 1.78 -40.30
C HIS A 528 9.82 0.98 -40.89
N GLY A 529 10.25 1.34 -42.09
CA GLY A 529 11.63 1.24 -42.60
C GLY A 529 12.29 -0.13 -42.82
N ASP A 530 11.61 -1.25 -42.58
CA ASP A 530 11.98 -2.64 -42.97
C ASP A 530 11.02 -3.70 -42.38
N ASN A 531 10.02 -3.27 -41.57
CA ASN A 531 9.04 -4.14 -40.90
C ASN A 531 9.68 -5.25 -40.03
N VAL A 532 10.78 -4.95 -39.33
CA VAL A 532 11.47 -5.94 -38.48
C VAL A 532 10.94 -5.88 -37.04
N VAL A 533 10.56 -7.04 -36.52
CA VAL A 533 10.28 -7.28 -35.09
C VAL A 533 11.29 -8.31 -34.59
N ASP A 534 12.04 -7.98 -33.53
CA ASP A 534 13.03 -8.91 -32.99
C ASP A 534 12.35 -10.07 -32.27
N THR A 535 11.26 -9.82 -31.53
CA THR A 535 10.50 -10.86 -30.84
C THR A 535 9.00 -10.60 -30.89
N LEU A 536 8.24 -11.53 -31.46
CA LEU A 536 6.78 -11.59 -31.35
C LEU A 536 6.41 -12.61 -30.27
N VAL A 537 5.60 -12.21 -29.29
CA VAL A 537 5.09 -13.08 -28.22
C VAL A 537 3.57 -13.15 -28.30
N ILE A 538 3.03 -14.35 -28.40
CA ILE A 538 1.58 -14.63 -28.40
C ILE A 538 1.24 -15.36 -27.10
N ILE A 539 0.25 -14.89 -26.35
CA ILE A 539 -0.07 -15.42 -25.02
C ILE A 539 -1.57 -15.68 -24.91
N ASN A 540 -1.93 -16.85 -24.34
CA ASN A 540 -3.32 -17.24 -24.05
C ASN A 540 -4.28 -17.18 -25.25
N VAL A 541 -3.81 -17.41 -26.49
CA VAL A 541 -4.68 -17.34 -27.68
C VAL A 541 -5.35 -18.68 -27.95
N CYS A 542 -6.69 -18.70 -27.95
CA CYS A 542 -7.48 -19.86 -28.38
C CYS A 542 -7.71 -19.92 -29.89
N ARG A 543 -8.20 -21.07 -30.37
CA ARG A 543 -8.71 -21.20 -31.75
C ARG A 543 -9.92 -20.30 -32.06
N ASP A 544 -10.85 -20.13 -31.13
CA ASP A 544 -12.04 -19.29 -31.27
C ASP A 544 -11.72 -17.79 -31.38
N MET A 545 -10.58 -17.35 -30.83
CA MET A 545 -10.09 -15.97 -30.91
C MET A 545 -9.53 -15.61 -32.29
N LEU A 546 -9.23 -16.61 -33.14
CA LEU A 546 -8.63 -16.44 -34.47
C LEU A 546 -9.67 -16.28 -35.60
N GLN A 547 -10.87 -15.77 -35.31
CA GLN A 547 -12.06 -15.83 -36.17
C GLN A 547 -11.81 -15.62 -37.69
N LYS A 548 -12.57 -16.39 -38.50
CA LYS A 548 -12.43 -16.69 -39.94
C LYS A 548 -12.32 -15.51 -40.92
N HIS A 549 -12.59 -14.26 -40.53
CA HIS A 549 -12.60 -13.11 -41.45
C HIS A 549 -11.31 -12.28 -41.43
N ILE A 550 -10.47 -12.41 -40.39
CA ILE A 550 -9.33 -11.50 -40.18
C ILE A 550 -8.09 -11.92 -41.00
N PHE A 551 -7.88 -13.23 -41.15
CA PHE A 551 -6.79 -13.79 -41.95
C PHE A 551 -7.23 -14.29 -43.34
N SER A 552 -8.52 -14.24 -43.68
CA SER A 552 -9.03 -14.73 -44.97
C SER A 552 -8.94 -13.70 -46.10
N HIS A 553 -8.97 -12.40 -45.81
CA HIS A 553 -8.84 -11.36 -46.85
C HIS A 553 -7.43 -11.24 -47.45
N THR A 554 -6.40 -11.82 -46.81
CA THR A 554 -5.04 -11.89 -47.37
C THR A 554 -4.85 -13.09 -48.29
N ILE A 555 -5.74 -14.09 -48.24
CA ILE A 555 -5.72 -15.24 -49.16
C ILE A 555 -6.71 -14.95 -50.29
N GLN A 556 -6.34 -14.06 -51.22
CA GLN A 556 -6.85 -14.22 -52.58
C GLN A 556 -6.19 -15.49 -53.14
N THR A 557 -6.83 -16.64 -52.92
CA THR A 557 -6.54 -17.85 -53.69
C THR A 557 -6.66 -17.49 -55.19
N PRO A 558 -5.66 -17.78 -56.04
CA PRO A 558 -5.73 -17.58 -57.49
C PRO A 558 -6.73 -18.54 -58.20
N GLY A 559 -7.73 -19.05 -57.47
CA GLY A 559 -8.66 -20.08 -57.95
C GLY A 559 -9.98 -19.54 -58.51
N ASN A 560 -10.36 -18.27 -58.26
CA ASN A 560 -11.65 -17.73 -58.68
C ASN A 560 -11.61 -16.73 -59.86
N THR A 561 -10.44 -16.50 -60.46
CA THR A 561 -10.30 -15.72 -61.71
C THR A 561 -10.32 -16.58 -62.98
N LEU A 562 -10.41 -17.91 -62.85
CA LEU A 562 -10.38 -18.85 -64.00
C LEU A 562 -11.73 -19.09 -64.69
N LYS A 563 -12.75 -18.26 -64.44
CA LYS A 563 -14.05 -18.32 -65.16
C LYS A 563 -14.42 -17.04 -65.92
N SER A 564 -13.54 -16.05 -66.00
CA SER A 564 -13.90 -14.75 -66.61
C SER A 564 -12.90 -14.17 -67.62
N LEU A 565 -11.87 -14.92 -68.03
CA LEU A 565 -10.95 -14.47 -69.09
C LEU A 565 -10.75 -15.57 -70.14
N SER A 566 -11.78 -15.78 -70.96
CA SER A 566 -11.63 -16.30 -72.31
C SER A 566 -11.79 -15.15 -73.28
N SER A 567 -10.71 -14.41 -73.55
CA SER A 567 -10.39 -13.77 -74.84
C SER A 567 -9.35 -12.66 -74.68
N LEU A 568 -8.44 -12.65 -75.67
CA LEU A 568 -7.50 -11.61 -76.09
C LEU A 568 -6.02 -11.84 -75.74
N ASP A 569 -5.28 -11.87 -76.86
CA ASP A 569 -3.89 -12.25 -77.08
C ASP A 569 -2.85 -11.29 -76.50
N GLY A 570 -1.67 -11.86 -76.23
CA GLY A 570 -0.33 -11.33 -76.54
C GLY A 570 0.13 -10.02 -75.88
N ASP A 571 1.12 -10.10 -74.99
CA ASP A 571 2.53 -9.76 -75.30
C ASP A 571 3.42 -10.02 -74.07
N ASP A 572 4.62 -10.53 -74.31
CA ASP A 572 5.60 -10.98 -73.32
C ASP A 572 6.42 -9.82 -72.75
N THR A 573 6.49 -9.69 -71.41
CA THR A 573 7.70 -9.20 -70.71
C THR A 573 7.82 -9.85 -69.33
N PRO A 574 8.93 -10.56 -69.00
CA PRO A 574 9.11 -11.18 -67.70
C PRO A 574 9.92 -10.26 -66.78
N GLY A 575 9.30 -9.72 -65.73
CA GLY A 575 10.04 -8.84 -64.83
C GLY A 575 9.27 -8.21 -63.69
N THR A 576 8.65 -9.01 -62.81
CA THR A 576 8.46 -8.64 -61.39
C THR A 576 8.08 -9.89 -60.61
N THR A 577 8.96 -10.33 -59.71
CA THR A 577 8.63 -11.27 -58.63
C THR A 577 7.43 -10.74 -57.84
N PRO A 578 6.39 -11.54 -57.55
CA PRO A 578 5.25 -11.08 -56.78
C PRO A 578 5.67 -10.77 -55.34
N ALA A 579 5.60 -9.49 -54.96
CA ALA A 579 5.70 -9.05 -53.59
C ALA A 579 4.33 -9.19 -52.92
N ASP A 580 3.99 -10.39 -52.44
CA ASP A 580 2.84 -10.58 -51.56
C ASP A 580 3.21 -11.59 -50.46
N GLY A 581 3.87 -11.07 -49.43
CA GLY A 581 4.10 -11.76 -48.17
C GLY A 581 2.81 -11.86 -47.36
N GLY A 582 2.77 -12.79 -46.39
CA GLY A 582 1.64 -13.01 -45.48
C GLY A 582 1.11 -11.76 -44.79
N CYS A 583 0.05 -11.92 -43.98
CA CYS A 583 -0.85 -10.86 -43.51
C CYS A 583 -0.19 -9.51 -43.12
N CYS A 584 1.05 -9.54 -42.62
CA CYS A 584 1.71 -8.40 -42.02
C CYS A 584 2.96 -7.94 -42.79
N GLY A 585 3.55 -8.79 -43.65
CA GLY A 585 4.80 -8.47 -44.36
C GLY A 585 5.97 -8.14 -43.42
N TRP A 586 5.98 -8.73 -42.22
CA TRP A 586 6.99 -8.49 -41.18
C TRP A 586 8.11 -9.52 -41.24
N LYS A 587 9.34 -9.05 -41.00
CA LYS A 587 10.50 -9.90 -40.73
C LYS A 587 10.58 -10.14 -39.22
N ILE A 588 10.19 -11.34 -38.79
CA ILE A 588 10.19 -11.75 -37.39
C ILE A 588 11.42 -12.63 -37.15
N LYS A 589 12.29 -12.25 -36.21
CA LYS A 589 13.45 -13.08 -35.84
C LYS A 589 13.09 -14.20 -34.87
N GLN A 590 12.39 -13.85 -33.79
CA GLN A 590 11.98 -14.80 -32.76
C GLN A 590 10.46 -14.77 -32.59
N LEU A 591 9.86 -15.96 -32.51
CA LEU A 591 8.45 -16.13 -32.23
C LEU A 591 8.27 -17.00 -30.99
N LYS A 592 7.57 -16.48 -29.98
CA LYS A 592 7.25 -17.17 -28.75
C LYS A 592 5.75 -17.29 -28.59
N MET A 593 5.28 -18.45 -28.19
CA MET A 593 3.88 -18.73 -27.96
C MET A 593 3.74 -19.42 -26.61
N ASP A 594 2.90 -18.88 -25.72
CA ASP A 594 2.64 -19.46 -24.40
C ASP A 594 1.13 -19.63 -24.18
N ASN A 595 0.71 -20.81 -23.72
CA ASN A 595 -0.71 -21.15 -23.54
C ASN A 595 -1.58 -20.80 -24.76
N SER A 596 -1.01 -20.93 -25.95
CA SER A 596 -1.58 -20.44 -27.20
C SER A 596 -1.68 -21.56 -28.23
N THR A 597 -2.68 -21.46 -29.10
CA THR A 597 -2.87 -22.46 -30.15
C THR A 597 -1.89 -22.27 -31.31
N VAL A 598 -1.35 -23.36 -31.85
CA VAL A 598 -0.48 -23.32 -33.04
C VAL A 598 -1.19 -22.78 -34.28
N TYR A 599 -2.53 -22.83 -34.34
CA TYR A 599 -3.30 -22.28 -35.46
C TYR A 599 -3.08 -20.77 -35.66
N ALA A 600 -2.65 -20.02 -34.64
CA ALA A 600 -2.32 -18.60 -34.78
C ALA A 600 -1.20 -18.36 -35.82
N LEU A 601 -0.33 -19.35 -36.04
CA LEU A 601 0.73 -19.29 -37.05
C LEU A 601 0.17 -19.13 -38.47
N GLN A 602 -1.01 -19.68 -38.79
CA GLN A 602 -1.59 -19.57 -40.14
C GLN A 602 -1.81 -18.10 -40.55
N GLY A 603 -2.17 -17.27 -39.57
CA GLY A 603 -2.35 -15.83 -39.77
C GLY A 603 -1.06 -15.02 -39.72
N ILE A 604 -0.13 -15.41 -38.85
CA ILE A 604 1.15 -14.70 -38.62
C ILE A 604 2.17 -14.97 -39.72
N ARG A 605 2.24 -16.22 -40.23
CA ARG A 605 3.32 -16.74 -41.07
C ARG A 605 2.86 -17.22 -42.45
N SER A 606 2.11 -16.39 -43.16
CA SER A 606 1.65 -16.70 -44.52
C SER A 606 2.74 -16.50 -45.60
N ASP A 607 3.88 -15.86 -45.28
CA ASP A 607 5.03 -15.73 -46.19
C ASP A 607 6.00 -16.92 -46.04
N LYS A 608 6.41 -17.49 -47.18
CA LYS A 608 7.37 -18.61 -47.29
C LYS A 608 8.84 -18.17 -47.26
N SER A 609 9.14 -16.86 -47.20
CA SER A 609 10.49 -16.32 -47.48
C SER A 609 11.38 -16.04 -46.25
N CYS A 610 10.84 -15.74 -45.07
CA CYS A 610 11.65 -15.33 -43.90
C CYS A 610 12.12 -16.53 -43.06
N VAL A 611 13.41 -16.59 -42.70
CA VAL A 611 13.97 -17.57 -41.77
C VAL A 611 13.76 -17.09 -40.32
N LEU A 612 13.30 -17.98 -39.43
CA LEU A 612 13.26 -17.71 -37.98
C LEU A 612 14.57 -18.11 -37.32
N ASP A 613 15.07 -17.24 -36.45
CA ASP A 613 16.19 -17.57 -35.55
C ASP A 613 15.71 -18.51 -34.44
N ARG A 614 14.49 -18.29 -33.92
CA ARG A 614 13.93 -19.11 -32.84
C ARG A 614 12.40 -19.17 -32.87
N PHE A 615 11.84 -20.36 -32.68
CA PHE A 615 10.44 -20.61 -32.38
C PHE A 615 10.33 -21.37 -31.06
N GLU A 616 9.57 -20.82 -30.12
CA GLU A 616 9.37 -21.39 -28.79
C GLU A 616 7.87 -21.51 -28.50
N LEU A 617 7.38 -22.73 -28.25
CA LEU A 617 6.02 -22.99 -27.80
C LEU A 617 6.05 -23.59 -26.39
N THR A 618 5.56 -22.85 -25.40
CA THR A 618 5.41 -23.31 -24.01
C THR A 618 3.94 -23.50 -23.67
N ASN A 619 3.64 -24.51 -22.85
CA ASN A 619 2.27 -24.83 -22.40
C ASN A 619 1.27 -24.90 -23.57
N PRO A 620 1.44 -25.79 -24.56
CA PRO A 620 0.47 -25.91 -25.65
C PRO A 620 -0.92 -26.22 -25.10
N ARG A 621 -1.97 -25.67 -25.71
CA ARG A 621 -3.35 -25.91 -25.25
C ARG A 621 -3.73 -27.39 -25.41
N GLU A 622 -4.65 -27.86 -24.57
CA GLU A 622 -5.14 -29.25 -24.62
C GLU A 622 -5.71 -29.62 -26.01
N GLU A 623 -6.35 -28.66 -26.67
CA GLU A 623 -6.89 -28.82 -28.04
C GLU A 623 -5.83 -29.19 -29.09
N ASP A 624 -4.58 -28.76 -28.89
CA ASP A 624 -3.46 -29.04 -29.79
C ASP A 624 -2.67 -30.28 -29.38
N THR A 625 -2.74 -30.71 -28.10
CA THR A 625 -1.95 -31.84 -27.58
C THR A 625 -2.69 -33.18 -27.62
N ASN A 626 -4.02 -33.18 -27.59
CA ASN A 626 -4.85 -34.39 -27.55
C ASN A 626 -5.36 -34.86 -28.92
N ARG A 627 -4.93 -34.22 -30.02
CA ARG A 627 -5.35 -34.53 -31.39
C ARG A 627 -4.24 -35.18 -32.21
N VAL A 628 -4.64 -36.10 -33.10
CA VAL A 628 -3.79 -36.58 -34.20
C VAL A 628 -3.99 -35.63 -35.38
N PHE A 629 -2.94 -34.94 -35.80
CA PHE A 629 -2.99 -34.02 -36.94
C PHE A 629 -2.97 -34.81 -38.26
N GLU A 630 -4.06 -34.75 -39.02
CA GLU A 630 -4.07 -35.22 -40.42
C GLU A 630 -3.11 -34.36 -41.26
N SER A 631 -2.63 -34.89 -42.40
CA SER A 631 -1.67 -34.18 -43.27
C SER A 631 -2.14 -32.78 -43.69
N ASP A 632 -3.45 -32.64 -43.79
CA ASP A 632 -4.17 -31.49 -44.34
C ASP A 632 -4.39 -30.41 -43.27
N GLU A 633 -4.22 -30.78 -41.99
CA GLU A 633 -4.40 -29.90 -40.82
C GLU A 633 -3.06 -29.37 -40.27
N ARG A 634 -1.92 -29.79 -40.84
CA ARG A 634 -0.61 -29.35 -40.38
C ARG A 634 -0.41 -27.85 -40.62
N VAL A 635 0.22 -27.19 -39.65
CA VAL A 635 0.41 -25.74 -39.64
C VAL A 635 1.80 -25.37 -40.14
N TYR A 636 1.87 -24.51 -41.15
CA TYR A 636 3.14 -24.06 -41.70
C TYR A 636 3.84 -23.06 -40.78
N LEU A 637 5.06 -23.41 -40.35
CA LEU A 637 5.97 -22.53 -39.61
C LEU A 637 7.05 -21.93 -40.53
N GLY A 638 7.41 -22.62 -41.61
CA GLY A 638 8.41 -22.19 -42.58
C GLY A 638 9.86 -22.52 -42.22
N LYS A 639 10.80 -21.71 -42.70
CA LYS A 639 12.24 -21.93 -42.45
C LYS A 639 12.62 -21.51 -41.04
N ILE A 640 13.42 -22.32 -40.35
CA ILE A 640 13.91 -22.07 -39.00
C ILE A 640 15.33 -22.62 -38.83
N LYS A 641 16.19 -21.89 -38.11
CA LYS A 641 17.55 -22.36 -37.80
C LYS A 641 17.53 -23.65 -37.00
N GLU A 642 18.48 -24.55 -37.25
CA GLU A 642 18.56 -25.87 -36.60
C GLU A 642 18.50 -25.82 -35.07
N ALA A 643 19.18 -24.87 -34.43
CA ALA A 643 19.17 -24.67 -32.98
C ALA A 643 17.95 -23.90 -32.44
N GLY A 644 17.07 -23.42 -33.34
CA GLY A 644 16.00 -22.47 -33.03
C GLY A 644 14.65 -23.08 -32.69
N LEU A 645 14.42 -24.37 -32.93
CA LEU A 645 13.10 -25.00 -32.76
C LEU A 645 12.92 -25.62 -31.36
N VAL A 646 12.11 -24.96 -30.52
CA VAL A 646 11.79 -25.42 -29.15
C VAL A 646 10.28 -25.66 -29.03
N VAL A 647 9.84 -26.89 -29.27
CA VAL A 647 8.42 -27.29 -29.21
C VAL A 647 8.24 -28.66 -28.53
N PRO A 648 7.11 -28.92 -27.86
CA PRO A 648 6.80 -30.25 -27.32
C PRO A 648 6.73 -31.32 -28.43
N PRO A 649 7.15 -32.57 -28.16
CA PRO A 649 7.19 -33.63 -29.17
C PRO A 649 5.84 -33.89 -29.86
N SER A 650 4.73 -33.82 -29.12
CA SER A 650 3.37 -33.99 -29.66
C SER A 650 3.01 -32.94 -30.72
N ILE A 651 3.52 -31.71 -30.57
CA ILE A 651 3.27 -30.60 -31.49
C ILE A 651 4.21 -30.63 -32.69
N LYS A 652 5.40 -31.24 -32.57
CA LYS A 652 6.37 -31.30 -33.68
C LYS A 652 5.80 -31.96 -34.94
N ALA A 653 4.89 -32.93 -34.78
CA ALA A 653 4.21 -33.60 -35.89
C ALA A 653 3.12 -32.73 -36.56
N ALA A 654 2.63 -31.71 -35.85
CA ALA A 654 1.63 -30.77 -36.32
C ALA A 654 2.19 -29.67 -37.23
N LEU A 655 3.51 -29.48 -37.26
CA LEU A 655 4.15 -28.35 -37.91
C LEU A 655 4.79 -28.74 -39.25
N ILE A 656 4.68 -27.86 -40.25
CA ILE A 656 5.42 -27.93 -41.51
C ILE A 656 6.54 -26.90 -41.46
N TYR A 657 7.80 -27.35 -41.43
CA TYR A 657 8.97 -26.48 -41.37
C TYR A 657 10.17 -27.08 -42.12
N THR A 658 11.14 -26.21 -42.42
CA THR A 658 12.43 -26.59 -42.99
C THR A 658 13.52 -26.10 -42.06
N LEU A 659 14.38 -27.01 -41.60
CA LEU A 659 15.58 -26.62 -40.85
C LEU A 659 16.62 -26.06 -41.83
N VAL A 660 17.28 -24.97 -41.44
CA VAL A 660 18.34 -24.32 -42.20
C VAL A 660 19.57 -24.08 -41.31
N ASP A 661 20.73 -23.93 -41.94
CA ASP A 661 21.98 -23.61 -41.23
C ASP A 661 21.95 -22.19 -40.63
N GLU A 662 23.04 -21.79 -39.96
CA GLU A 662 23.15 -20.47 -39.32
C GLU A 662 23.13 -19.31 -40.33
N GLU A 663 23.52 -19.57 -41.57
CA GLU A 663 23.48 -18.65 -42.70
C GLU A 663 22.11 -18.62 -43.41
N GLY A 664 21.19 -19.51 -43.05
CA GLY A 664 19.84 -19.61 -43.62
C GLY A 664 19.74 -20.43 -44.92
N ASN A 665 20.79 -21.16 -45.28
CA ASN A 665 20.81 -22.06 -46.42
C ASN A 665 20.19 -23.41 -46.06
N ASN A 666 19.61 -24.07 -47.07
CA ASN A 666 19.10 -25.42 -46.86
C ASN A 666 20.28 -26.36 -46.55
N PRO A 667 20.13 -27.30 -45.61
CA PRO A 667 21.17 -28.28 -45.30
C PRO A 667 21.55 -29.02 -46.58
N ILE A 668 22.84 -28.99 -46.93
CA ILE A 668 23.38 -29.72 -48.07
C ILE A 668 23.30 -31.21 -47.72
N HIS A 669 22.42 -31.94 -48.38
CA HIS A 669 22.26 -33.38 -48.22
C HIS A 669 23.42 -34.18 -48.82
#